data_AF-W0HNI2-F1
#
_entry.id   AF-W0HNI2-F1
#
_cell.length_a   1.000
_cell.length_b   1.000
_cell.length_c   1.000
_cell.angle_alpha   90.00
_cell.angle_beta   90.00
_cell.angle_gamma   90.00
#
_symmetry.space_group_name_H-M   'P 1'
#
loop_
_entity.id
_entity.type
_entity.pdbx_description
1 polymer ?
#
loop_
_entity_poly.entity_id
_entity_poly.type
_entity_poly.pdbx_seq_one_letter_code
_entity_poly.pdbx_strand_id
1 'polypeptide(L)'
;MFISIKELIGISGLPGTAPGLRKALRRLLLDSPDLVRKRPGTKAFEYHIDCLPEQTREIIKHRHYKSLIAQAPAQPVDESVKRGCAIKSRDELAIMRQCPVLLERKVQALNDHQKQIADARMMLAQEVIRLQQAGMTRIAAVTFIVEESKVGTLPEALQRAATLANAKKGRTRQGVGKSSLQEWVSLYLSAERPQERLAILAPGQPKKQRPEDMTWFYTLFWPHYARPCGPTVLEAYRAFQADWQGKYHDQPAMLTALPTYDKVNRMVKRVAPHRRVKGRVTGSALKAYQVYQQRDWAQMPVNGCWIADGKSLNMKVAHPIHRRPFTPELTLVLDGRTRYLVGWSLSLAENAIAVADAWRYAIQHHGKPLFSYSDNGGGETNKMLDADITGIFPRLGIEHITSIPGNPQARGIIERLNGVLPRRLALRFQTYNGLSADPNGTRVQGQKLLSLSNALRQGKELNPVQQKTLAILPSWRQLIDAIEEEVQRYNHSHEHSALPKVNGKSMTPAAYRKALLTEEGDNIEYLTPGELREMFMPEEKRVAQRGWVELLNNQYFARELIEVDRQTVRVAYDIHNPNEVIIRQMDGAYLCTALWNGNTASPVPVSRVEKALEARAKRRIKLAENKIQDAKDELRTVIDAPRENDYSLLVPKAAEPEKEKVYLFESEYEHDIKQVGNNR
;
A
#
# COMPACT_ATOMS: atom_id res chain seq x y z
N MET A 1 -73.64 19.23 -3.59
CA MET A 1 -72.84 19.38 -4.83
C MET A 1 -73.74 19.92 -5.93
N PHE A 2 -73.34 20.99 -6.61
CA PHE A 2 -74.10 21.61 -7.72
C PHE A 2 -73.42 21.32 -9.04
N ILE A 3 -74.19 20.96 -10.07
CA ILE A 3 -73.70 20.36 -11.31
C ILE A 3 -74.30 21.08 -12.51
N SER A 4 -73.47 21.33 -13.53
CA SER A 4 -73.92 21.99 -14.75
C SER A 4 -74.54 20.98 -15.74
N ILE A 5 -75.42 21.46 -16.62
CA ILE A 5 -76.02 20.63 -17.69
C ILE A 5 -74.95 19.99 -18.57
N LYS A 6 -73.81 20.65 -18.78
CA LYS A 6 -72.71 20.11 -19.60
C LYS A 6 -72.10 18.84 -18.98
N GLU A 7 -72.06 18.75 -17.65
CA GLU A 7 -71.53 17.58 -16.93
C GLU A 7 -72.51 16.40 -16.89
N LEU A 8 -73.80 16.64 -17.17
CA LEU A 8 -74.87 15.64 -17.17
C LEU A 8 -75.11 14.99 -18.54
N ILE A 9 -74.57 15.57 -19.62
CA ILE A 9 -74.73 15.04 -20.98
C ILE A 9 -73.98 13.71 -21.11
N GLY A 10 -74.65 12.70 -21.68
CA GLY A 10 -74.06 11.37 -21.94
C GLY A 10 -73.99 10.45 -20.72
N ILE A 11 -74.72 10.74 -19.63
CA ILE A 11 -74.92 9.82 -18.51
C ILE A 11 -76.11 8.91 -18.79
N SER A 12 -75.95 7.60 -18.57
CA SER A 12 -77.02 6.61 -18.73
C SER A 12 -78.18 6.90 -17.78
N GLY A 13 -79.42 6.89 -18.30
CA GLY A 13 -80.64 7.20 -17.54
C GLY A 13 -81.13 8.65 -17.64
N LEU A 14 -80.40 9.54 -18.33
CA LEU A 14 -80.83 10.91 -18.64
C LEU A 14 -80.88 11.17 -20.17
N PRO A 15 -81.68 12.15 -20.63
CA PRO A 15 -81.75 12.50 -22.05
C PRO A 15 -80.38 12.97 -22.59
N GLY A 16 -79.92 12.39 -23.71
CA GLY A 16 -78.59 12.68 -24.27
C GLY A 16 -78.39 14.09 -24.84
N THR A 17 -79.44 14.90 -24.97
CA THR A 17 -79.38 16.25 -25.53
C THR A 17 -79.60 17.32 -24.46
N ALA A 18 -78.86 18.44 -24.54
CA ALA A 18 -78.96 19.53 -23.57
C ALA A 18 -80.40 20.11 -23.41
N PRO A 19 -81.22 20.25 -24.48
CA PRO A 19 -82.61 20.66 -24.34
C PRO A 19 -83.49 19.62 -23.64
N GLY A 20 -83.31 18.33 -23.95
CA GLY A 20 -84.05 17.24 -23.31
C GLY A 20 -83.74 17.13 -21.82
N LEU A 21 -82.47 17.35 -21.46
CA LEU A 21 -82.00 17.31 -20.08
C LEU A 21 -82.55 18.48 -19.25
N ARG A 22 -82.63 19.70 -19.83
CA ARG A 22 -83.30 20.86 -19.20
C ARG A 22 -84.78 20.60 -18.94
N LYS A 23 -85.47 19.96 -19.88
CA LYS A 23 -86.91 19.63 -19.75
C LYS A 23 -87.13 18.57 -18.67
N ALA A 24 -86.30 17.53 -18.63
CA ALA A 24 -86.37 16.48 -17.61
C ALA A 24 -86.07 17.03 -16.21
N LEU A 25 -85.04 17.87 -16.06
CA LEU A 25 -84.72 18.51 -14.79
C LEU A 25 -85.81 19.47 -14.32
N ARG A 26 -86.35 20.32 -15.20
CA ARG A 26 -87.50 21.19 -14.86
C ARG A 26 -88.69 20.41 -14.34
N ARG A 27 -88.96 19.21 -14.88
CA ARG A 27 -90.02 18.33 -14.40
C ARG A 27 -89.72 17.74 -13.01
N LEU A 28 -88.46 17.41 -12.72
CA LEU A 28 -88.02 16.90 -11.42
C LEU A 28 -87.94 17.99 -10.32
N LEU A 29 -88.04 19.26 -10.71
CA LEU A 29 -87.87 20.44 -9.83
C LEU A 29 -89.19 21.18 -9.58
N LEU A 30 -90.31 20.67 -10.09
CA LEU A 30 -91.65 21.23 -9.86
C LEU A 30 -91.99 21.35 -8.36
N ASP A 31 -91.48 20.42 -7.55
CA ASP A 31 -91.78 20.33 -6.11
C ASP A 31 -90.65 20.87 -5.21
N SER A 32 -89.55 21.39 -5.76
CA SER A 32 -88.37 21.82 -4.97
C SER A 32 -87.51 22.87 -5.70
N PRO A 33 -87.91 24.16 -5.70
CA PRO A 33 -87.20 25.23 -6.41
C PRO A 33 -85.82 25.55 -5.82
N ASP A 34 -85.58 25.22 -4.54
CA ASP A 34 -84.33 25.52 -3.81
C ASP A 34 -83.12 24.70 -4.30
N LEU A 35 -83.35 23.67 -5.13
CA LEU A 35 -82.32 22.78 -5.67
C LEU A 35 -81.73 23.29 -7.00
N VAL A 36 -82.12 24.49 -7.46
CA VAL A 36 -81.56 25.15 -8.66
C VAL A 36 -81.00 26.50 -8.28
N ARG A 37 -79.80 26.79 -8.79
CA ARG A 37 -79.22 28.13 -8.69
C ARG A 37 -78.64 28.58 -10.01
N LYS A 38 -78.64 29.89 -10.22
CA LYS A 38 -77.90 30.50 -11.34
C LYS A 38 -76.43 30.58 -10.95
N ARG A 39 -75.54 30.13 -11.85
CA ARG A 39 -74.10 30.20 -11.60
C ARG A 39 -73.63 31.65 -11.63
N PRO A 40 -72.95 32.15 -10.59
CA PRO A 40 -72.46 33.53 -10.55
C PRO A 40 -71.57 33.82 -11.76
N GLY A 41 -71.77 34.96 -12.41
CA GLY A 41 -71.00 35.39 -13.59
C GLY A 41 -71.36 34.74 -14.92
N THR A 42 -72.36 33.84 -15.00
CA THR A 42 -72.78 33.22 -16.27
C THR A 42 -74.30 33.14 -16.43
N LYS A 43 -74.78 32.90 -17.66
CA LYS A 43 -76.20 32.62 -17.94
C LYS A 43 -76.59 31.15 -17.66
N ALA A 44 -75.69 30.34 -17.08
CA ALA A 44 -75.91 28.91 -16.84
C ALA A 44 -76.60 28.64 -15.49
N PHE A 45 -77.41 27.59 -15.45
CA PHE A 45 -78.02 27.07 -14.22
C PHE A 45 -77.28 25.82 -13.75
N GLU A 46 -77.07 25.72 -12.44
CA GLU A 46 -76.55 24.55 -11.76
C GLU A 46 -77.65 23.89 -10.94
N TYR A 47 -77.62 22.56 -10.92
CA TYR A 47 -78.63 21.72 -10.28
C TYR A 47 -78.00 20.96 -9.12
N HIS A 48 -78.68 20.91 -7.96
CA HIS A 48 -78.19 20.14 -6.82
C HIS A 48 -78.30 18.64 -7.12
N ILE A 49 -77.32 17.87 -6.69
CA ILE A 49 -77.24 16.43 -6.98
C ILE A 49 -78.45 15.62 -6.49
N ASP A 50 -79.21 16.14 -5.52
CA ASP A 50 -80.37 15.47 -4.95
C ASP A 50 -81.62 15.50 -5.84
N CYS A 51 -81.66 16.37 -6.86
CA CYS A 51 -82.74 16.38 -7.84
C CYS A 51 -82.58 15.31 -8.94
N LEU A 52 -81.53 14.47 -8.87
CA LEU A 52 -81.22 13.44 -9.86
C LEU A 52 -81.60 12.03 -9.37
N PRO A 53 -81.98 11.11 -10.30
CA PRO A 53 -82.21 9.70 -9.98
C PRO A 53 -81.00 9.06 -9.28
N GLU A 54 -81.26 8.07 -8.43
CA GLU A 54 -80.24 7.44 -7.58
C GLU A 54 -79.06 6.86 -8.39
N GLN A 55 -79.35 6.15 -9.48
CA GLN A 55 -78.33 5.61 -10.40
C GLN A 55 -77.43 6.71 -11.01
N THR A 56 -78.01 7.85 -11.39
CA THR A 56 -77.28 8.98 -11.95
C THR A 56 -76.43 9.69 -10.88
N ARG A 57 -76.95 9.80 -9.65
CA ARG A 57 -76.25 10.37 -8.49
C ARG A 57 -74.99 9.59 -8.15
N GLU A 58 -75.03 8.26 -8.20
CA GLU A 58 -73.87 7.41 -7.95
C GLU A 58 -72.79 7.56 -9.04
N ILE A 59 -73.17 7.58 -10.32
CA ILE A 59 -72.23 7.76 -11.44
C ILE A 59 -71.51 9.11 -11.34
N ILE A 60 -72.24 10.17 -10.99
CA ILE A 60 -71.70 11.51 -10.81
C ILE A 60 -70.76 11.58 -9.61
N LYS A 61 -71.17 11.04 -8.46
CA LYS A 61 -70.32 10.95 -7.26
C LYS A 61 -69.03 10.22 -7.60
N HIS A 62 -69.12 9.09 -8.31
CA HIS A 62 -67.96 8.31 -8.75
C HIS A 62 -67.04 9.10 -9.70
N ARG A 63 -67.59 9.82 -10.69
CA ARG A 63 -66.80 10.72 -11.58
C ARG A 63 -66.16 11.87 -10.83
N HIS A 64 -66.86 12.45 -9.85
CA HIS A 64 -66.34 13.53 -9.00
C HIS A 64 -65.19 13.05 -8.13
N TYR A 65 -65.32 11.89 -7.47
CA TYR A 65 -64.23 11.30 -6.68
C TYR A 65 -63.03 10.91 -7.55
N LYS A 66 -63.24 10.37 -8.76
CA LYS A 66 -62.16 10.14 -9.74
C LYS A 66 -61.45 11.43 -10.13
N SER A 67 -62.20 12.51 -10.34
CA SER A 67 -61.63 13.82 -10.65
C SER A 67 -60.85 14.42 -9.47
N LEU A 68 -61.38 14.29 -8.24
CA LEU A 68 -60.68 14.71 -7.03
C LEU A 68 -59.38 13.95 -6.82
N ILE A 69 -59.32 12.68 -7.19
CA ILE A 69 -58.12 11.83 -7.13
C ILE A 69 -57.11 12.22 -8.21
N ALA A 70 -57.57 12.55 -9.42
CA ALA A 70 -56.73 12.99 -10.53
C ALA A 70 -56.11 14.38 -10.33
N GLN A 71 -56.70 15.25 -9.49
CA GLN A 71 -56.28 16.63 -9.28
C GLN A 71 -55.21 16.83 -8.19
N ALA A 72 -54.66 15.79 -7.57
CA ALA A 72 -53.86 15.90 -6.34
C ALA A 72 -52.57 16.77 -6.47
N PRO A 73 -52.41 17.82 -5.64
CA PRO A 73 -51.12 18.21 -5.08
C PRO A 73 -50.92 17.64 -3.66
N ALA A 74 -49.67 17.40 -3.28
CA ALA A 74 -49.30 16.86 -1.98
C ALA A 74 -49.39 17.93 -0.88
N GLN A 75 -50.44 17.91 -0.05
CA GLN A 75 -50.43 18.61 1.23
C GLN A 75 -50.98 17.73 2.37
N PRO A 76 -50.32 17.75 3.55
CA PRO A 76 -50.78 17.03 4.72
C PRO A 76 -51.98 17.74 5.36
N VAL A 77 -53.01 16.97 5.72
CA VAL A 77 -54.19 17.47 6.44
C VAL A 77 -54.15 16.93 7.87
N ASP A 78 -54.18 17.84 8.84
CA ASP A 78 -54.29 17.57 10.27
C ASP A 78 -55.77 17.63 10.66
N GLU A 79 -56.34 16.52 11.13
CA GLU A 79 -57.51 16.56 12.02
C GLU A 79 -57.78 15.18 12.66
N SER A 80 -57.98 15.19 13.98
CA SER A 80 -58.11 14.01 14.82
C SER A 80 -59.55 13.51 14.89
N VAL A 81 -59.83 12.35 14.30
CA VAL A 81 -61.10 11.62 14.52
C VAL A 81 -60.82 10.36 15.36
N LYS A 82 -61.34 10.33 16.59
CA LYS A 82 -61.26 9.16 17.49
C LYS A 82 -62.26 8.09 17.07
N ARG A 83 -61.81 6.84 16.81
CA ARG A 83 -62.56 5.57 16.95
C ARG A 83 -61.69 4.33 16.74
N GLY A 84 -62.10 3.21 17.34
CA GLY A 84 -61.29 2.07 17.82
C GLY A 84 -60.39 1.31 16.83
N CYS A 85 -59.22 0.91 17.34
CA CYS A 85 -58.23 0.02 16.73
C CYS A 85 -58.14 -1.29 17.53
N ALA A 86 -57.56 -2.34 16.94
CA ALA A 86 -57.29 -3.61 17.63
C ALA A 86 -56.42 -3.38 18.88
N ILE A 87 -56.76 -4.08 19.97
CA ILE A 87 -56.26 -3.79 21.34
C ILE A 87 -54.71 -3.76 21.43
N LYS A 88 -54.01 -4.64 20.70
CA LYS A 88 -52.53 -4.79 20.77
C LYS A 88 -51.72 -3.59 20.25
N SER A 89 -52.20 -2.86 19.25
CA SER A 89 -51.45 -1.73 18.66
C SER A 89 -51.59 -0.45 19.48
N ARG A 90 -52.69 -0.31 20.22
CA ARG A 90 -52.92 0.82 21.14
C ARG A 90 -52.02 0.73 22.37
N ASP A 91 -51.83 -0.47 22.91
CA ASP A 91 -50.93 -0.70 24.04
C ASP A 91 -49.46 -0.44 23.64
N GLU A 92 -49.06 -0.86 22.43
CA GLU A 92 -47.71 -0.59 21.90
C GLU A 92 -47.46 0.91 21.69
N LEU A 93 -48.45 1.68 21.20
CA LEU A 93 -48.37 3.14 21.11
C LEU A 93 -48.32 3.82 22.48
N ALA A 94 -49.11 3.34 23.45
CA ALA A 94 -49.10 3.89 24.80
C ALA A 94 -47.71 3.72 25.45
N ILE A 95 -47.09 2.55 25.27
CA ILE A 95 -45.72 2.27 25.74
C ILE A 95 -44.69 3.19 25.04
N MET A 96 -44.83 3.42 23.73
CA MET A 96 -43.92 4.31 22.98
C MET A 96 -44.06 5.79 23.38
N ARG A 97 -45.27 6.22 23.74
CA ARG A 97 -45.52 7.59 24.23
C ARG A 97 -44.95 7.81 25.63
N GLN A 98 -44.99 6.79 26.49
CA GLN A 98 -44.38 6.83 27.81
C GLN A 98 -42.84 6.84 27.75
N CYS A 99 -42.25 6.26 26.70
CA CYS A 99 -40.81 6.13 26.54
C CYS A 99 -40.32 6.58 25.14
N PRO A 100 -40.03 7.88 24.94
CA PRO A 100 -39.58 8.43 23.66
C PRO A 100 -38.35 7.74 23.06
N VAL A 101 -37.43 7.29 23.91
CA VAL A 101 -36.21 6.55 23.50
C VAL A 101 -36.54 5.21 22.81
N LEU A 102 -37.65 4.55 23.19
CA LEU A 102 -38.08 3.31 22.54
C LEU A 102 -38.61 3.59 21.13
N LEU A 103 -39.30 4.71 20.93
CA LEU A 103 -39.78 5.14 19.63
C LEU A 103 -38.61 5.45 18.69
N GLU A 104 -37.62 6.21 19.16
CA GLU A 104 -36.41 6.53 18.39
C GLU A 104 -35.66 5.28 17.98
N ARG A 105 -35.41 4.35 18.92
CA ARG A 105 -34.77 3.05 18.62
C ARG A 105 -35.55 2.24 17.60
N LYS A 106 -36.88 2.19 17.72
CA LYS A 106 -37.74 1.44 16.79
C LYS A 106 -37.66 2.05 15.40
N VAL A 107 -37.70 3.38 15.26
CA VAL A 107 -37.57 4.08 13.98
C VAL A 107 -36.18 3.89 13.37
N GLN A 108 -35.11 4.00 14.17
CA GLN A 108 -33.73 3.79 13.73
C GLN A 108 -33.45 2.34 13.29
N ALA A 109 -34.15 1.36 13.87
CA ALA A 109 -34.01 -0.05 13.51
C ALA A 109 -34.70 -0.43 12.19
N LEU A 110 -35.55 0.44 11.63
CA LEU A 110 -36.21 0.21 10.33
C LEU A 110 -35.24 0.40 9.17
N ASN A 111 -35.25 -0.54 8.21
CA ASN A 111 -34.50 -0.37 6.97
C ASN A 111 -35.25 0.55 5.98
N ASP A 112 -34.56 1.05 4.95
CA ASP A 112 -35.13 2.03 4.02
C ASP A 112 -36.34 1.49 3.25
N HIS A 113 -36.33 0.19 2.89
CA HIS A 113 -37.47 -0.45 2.26
C HIS A 113 -38.70 -0.51 3.19
N GLN A 114 -38.50 -0.71 4.50
CA GLN A 114 -39.57 -0.69 5.49
C GLN A 114 -40.12 0.72 5.69
N LYS A 115 -39.26 1.74 5.70
CA LYS A 115 -39.68 3.14 5.74
C LYS A 115 -40.52 3.49 4.52
N GLN A 116 -40.05 3.12 3.32
CA GLN A 116 -40.81 3.29 2.07
C GLN A 116 -42.17 2.57 2.09
N ILE A 117 -42.26 1.36 2.64
CA ILE A 117 -43.54 0.65 2.83
C ILE A 117 -44.44 1.40 3.80
N ALA A 118 -43.90 1.91 4.91
CA ALA A 118 -44.65 2.70 5.89
C ALA A 118 -45.17 4.00 5.27
N ASP A 119 -44.33 4.73 4.53
CA ASP A 119 -44.68 5.95 3.80
C ASP A 119 -45.78 5.69 2.76
N ALA A 120 -45.68 4.58 2.02
CA ALA A 120 -46.71 4.15 1.08
C ALA A 120 -48.04 3.83 1.79
N ARG A 121 -48.00 3.19 2.95
CA ARG A 121 -49.20 2.94 3.78
C ARG A 121 -49.80 4.24 4.33
N MET A 122 -48.96 5.19 4.73
CA MET A 122 -49.39 6.53 5.16
C MET A 122 -50.08 7.29 4.03
N MET A 123 -49.50 7.28 2.83
CA MET A 123 -50.07 7.94 1.65
C MET A 123 -51.47 7.38 1.31
N LEU A 124 -51.63 6.05 1.34
CA LEU A 124 -52.93 5.43 1.10
C LEU A 124 -53.94 5.75 2.22
N ALA A 125 -53.50 5.79 3.48
CA ALA A 125 -54.36 6.14 4.61
C ALA A 125 -54.82 7.61 4.53
N GLN A 126 -53.93 8.53 4.17
CA GLN A 126 -54.24 9.94 3.94
C GLN A 126 -55.27 10.10 2.83
N GLU A 127 -55.14 9.36 1.74
CA GLU A 127 -56.08 9.44 0.62
C GLU A 127 -57.48 8.94 1.00
N VAL A 128 -57.57 7.88 1.83
CA VAL A 128 -58.86 7.45 2.40
C VAL A 128 -59.49 8.57 3.23
N ILE A 129 -58.71 9.24 4.09
CA ILE A 129 -59.19 10.33 4.95
C ILE A 129 -59.69 11.51 4.10
N ARG A 130 -58.97 11.86 3.03
CA ARG A 130 -59.35 12.90 2.08
C ARG A 130 -60.70 12.60 1.40
N LEU A 131 -60.91 11.36 0.97
CA LEU A 131 -62.19 10.92 0.40
C LEU A 131 -63.33 10.95 1.43
N GLN A 132 -63.03 10.66 2.71
CA GLN A 132 -64.01 10.80 3.79
C GLN A 132 -64.43 12.26 4.01
N GLN A 133 -63.46 13.19 4.02
CA GLN A 133 -63.72 14.63 4.09
C GLN A 133 -64.53 15.14 2.90
N ALA A 134 -64.36 14.53 1.72
CA ALA A 134 -65.17 14.80 0.54
C ALA A 134 -66.60 14.22 0.59
N GLY A 135 -66.98 13.54 1.68
CA GLY A 135 -68.34 13.04 1.92
C GLY A 135 -68.55 11.54 1.71
N MET A 136 -67.49 10.75 1.47
CA MET A 136 -67.60 9.29 1.42
C MET A 136 -67.62 8.66 2.82
N THR A 137 -68.37 7.58 2.98
CA THR A 137 -68.21 6.74 4.17
C THR A 137 -66.85 6.04 4.14
N ARG A 138 -66.26 5.75 5.31
CA ARG A 138 -64.97 5.04 5.41
C ARG A 138 -64.95 3.72 4.64
N ILE A 139 -66.07 2.99 4.68
CA ILE A 139 -66.20 1.70 3.98
C ILE A 139 -66.21 1.92 2.47
N ALA A 140 -66.92 2.94 1.97
CA ALA A 140 -66.97 3.28 0.57
C ALA A 140 -65.59 3.75 0.05
N ALA A 141 -64.92 4.66 0.78
CA ALA A 141 -63.60 5.18 0.39
C ALA A 141 -62.53 4.07 0.31
N VAL A 142 -62.49 3.17 1.31
CA VAL A 142 -61.56 2.03 1.29
C VAL A 142 -61.88 1.05 0.17
N THR A 143 -63.18 0.76 -0.06
CA THR A 143 -63.58 -0.16 -1.13
C THR A 143 -63.20 0.40 -2.50
N PHE A 144 -63.44 1.70 -2.71
CA PHE A 144 -63.06 2.42 -3.92
C PHE A 144 -61.55 2.35 -4.21
N ILE A 145 -60.70 2.69 -3.24
CA ILE A 145 -59.23 2.64 -3.44
C ILE A 145 -58.75 1.20 -3.68
N VAL A 146 -59.33 0.21 -3.00
CA VAL A 146 -58.97 -1.21 -3.20
C VAL A 146 -59.32 -1.68 -4.60
N GLU A 147 -60.51 -1.38 -5.10
CA GLU A 147 -60.96 -1.76 -6.44
C GLU A 147 -60.12 -1.09 -7.52
N GLU A 148 -59.95 0.23 -7.45
CA GLU A 148 -59.13 0.98 -8.40
C GLU A 148 -57.65 0.57 -8.34
N SER A 149 -57.13 0.17 -7.18
CA SER A 149 -55.75 -0.36 -7.06
C SER A 149 -55.53 -1.70 -7.76
N LYS A 150 -56.58 -2.54 -7.83
CA LYS A 150 -56.55 -3.84 -8.50
C LYS A 150 -56.67 -3.67 -10.01
N VAL A 151 -57.55 -2.76 -10.45
CA VAL A 151 -57.78 -2.43 -11.86
C VAL A 151 -56.60 -1.61 -12.43
N GLY A 152 -55.89 -0.86 -11.59
CA GLY A 152 -54.72 -0.07 -11.99
C GLY A 152 -55.05 1.35 -12.47
N THR A 153 -56.21 1.87 -12.08
CA THR A 153 -56.77 3.16 -12.52
C THR A 153 -56.52 4.30 -11.53
N LEU A 154 -55.81 4.04 -10.42
CA LEU A 154 -55.35 5.08 -9.51
C LEU A 154 -54.27 5.95 -10.18
N PRO A 155 -54.11 7.22 -9.75
CA PRO A 155 -53.00 8.07 -10.13
C PRO A 155 -51.67 7.37 -9.89
N GLU A 156 -50.69 7.65 -10.75
CA GLU A 156 -49.42 6.92 -10.80
C GLU A 156 -48.72 6.84 -9.42
N ALA A 157 -48.73 7.94 -8.66
CA ALA A 157 -48.16 7.98 -7.31
C ALA A 157 -48.88 7.02 -6.34
N LEU A 158 -50.22 7.01 -6.35
CA LEU A 158 -51.03 6.14 -5.50
C LEU A 158 -50.97 4.67 -5.94
N GLN A 159 -50.87 4.42 -7.24
CA GLN A 159 -50.69 3.07 -7.77
C GLN A 159 -49.32 2.48 -7.39
N ARG A 160 -48.26 3.31 -7.43
CA ARG A 160 -46.94 2.94 -6.91
C ARG A 160 -46.98 2.67 -5.41
N ALA A 161 -47.63 3.53 -4.62
CA ALA A 161 -47.81 3.34 -3.18
C ALA A 161 -48.60 2.06 -2.87
N ALA A 162 -49.69 1.77 -3.58
CA ALA A 162 -50.47 0.54 -3.45
C ALA A 162 -49.63 -0.72 -3.71
N THR A 163 -48.75 -0.65 -4.71
CA THR A 163 -47.83 -1.75 -5.04
C THR A 163 -46.78 -1.96 -3.96
N LEU A 164 -46.21 -0.87 -3.43
CA LEU A 164 -45.16 -0.90 -2.42
C LEU A 164 -45.67 -1.31 -1.03
N ALA A 165 -46.85 -0.81 -0.63
CA ALA A 165 -47.48 -1.07 0.66
C ALA A 165 -47.78 -2.57 0.91
N ASN A 166 -48.01 -3.33 -0.17
CA ASN A 166 -48.28 -4.77 -0.13
C ASN A 166 -46.98 -5.59 0.00
N ALA A 167 -46.46 -5.66 1.23
CA ALA A 167 -45.22 -6.38 1.57
C ALA A 167 -45.26 -7.91 1.36
N LYS A 168 -46.44 -8.53 1.12
CA LYS A 168 -46.61 -9.99 0.89
C LYS A 168 -46.97 -10.29 -0.56
N LYS A 169 -46.26 -9.68 -1.50
CA LYS A 169 -46.46 -9.93 -2.94
C LYS A 169 -46.08 -11.37 -3.28
N GLY A 170 -47.07 -12.16 -3.68
CA GLY A 170 -46.87 -13.35 -4.53
C GLY A 170 -47.14 -12.99 -5.98
N ARG A 171 -46.83 -13.88 -6.93
CA ARG A 171 -47.12 -13.68 -8.37
C ARG A 171 -48.62 -13.44 -8.68
N THR A 172 -49.51 -13.78 -7.75
CA THR A 172 -50.98 -13.80 -7.93
C THR A 172 -51.74 -12.69 -7.21
N ARG A 173 -51.10 -11.84 -6.39
CA ARG A 173 -51.81 -10.83 -5.56
C ARG A 173 -51.50 -9.41 -6.04
N GLN A 174 -52.46 -8.79 -6.75
CA GLN A 174 -52.41 -7.40 -7.22
C GLN A 174 -53.29 -6.49 -6.35
N GLY A 175 -52.85 -5.25 -6.11
CA GLY A 175 -53.55 -4.27 -5.29
C GLY A 175 -53.42 -4.47 -3.77
N VAL A 176 -54.17 -3.67 -3.01
CA VAL A 176 -54.20 -3.70 -1.54
C VAL A 176 -55.45 -4.43 -1.03
N GLY A 177 -55.36 -5.10 0.13
CA GLY A 177 -56.50 -5.77 0.75
C GLY A 177 -57.41 -4.81 1.54
N LYS A 178 -58.73 -5.03 1.48
CA LYS A 178 -59.72 -4.22 2.22
C LYS A 178 -59.47 -4.18 3.73
N SER A 179 -59.20 -5.33 4.35
CA SER A 179 -58.91 -5.43 5.79
C SER A 179 -57.61 -4.71 6.17
N SER A 180 -56.57 -4.88 5.36
CA SER A 180 -55.26 -4.24 5.58
C SER A 180 -55.33 -2.72 5.45
N LEU A 181 -56.04 -2.18 4.45
CA LEU A 181 -56.22 -0.73 4.33
C LEU A 181 -57.07 -0.15 5.45
N GLN A 182 -58.12 -0.87 5.90
CA GLN A 182 -58.88 -0.48 7.10
C GLN A 182 -57.98 -0.40 8.34
N GLU A 183 -57.12 -1.41 8.54
CA GLU A 183 -56.17 -1.46 9.65
C GLU A 183 -55.18 -0.30 9.58
N TRP A 184 -54.57 -0.04 8.43
CA TRP A 184 -53.62 1.07 8.25
C TRP A 184 -54.25 2.44 8.51
N VAL A 185 -55.49 2.66 8.09
CA VAL A 185 -56.23 3.90 8.39
C VAL A 185 -56.46 4.03 9.90
N SER A 186 -56.84 2.94 10.60
CA SER A 186 -56.97 2.97 12.06
C SER A 186 -55.65 3.25 12.77
N LEU A 187 -54.54 2.64 12.31
CA LEU A 187 -53.21 2.86 12.88
C LEU A 187 -52.73 4.30 12.62
N TYR A 188 -52.96 4.83 11.42
CA TYR A 188 -52.64 6.21 11.07
C TYR A 188 -53.36 7.22 11.97
N LEU A 189 -54.66 7.03 12.20
CA LEU A 189 -55.47 7.91 13.06
C LEU A 189 -55.12 7.78 14.55
N SER A 190 -54.59 6.63 14.98
CA SER A 190 -54.17 6.42 16.37
C SER A 190 -52.83 7.10 16.70
N ALA A 191 -52.01 7.38 15.69
CA ALA A 191 -50.68 7.97 15.84
C ALA A 191 -50.70 9.48 15.54
N GLU A 192 -50.19 10.27 16.49
CA GLU A 192 -50.22 11.73 16.43
C GLU A 192 -48.95 12.27 15.78
N ARG A 193 -47.79 11.73 16.17
CA ARG A 193 -46.49 12.19 15.67
C ARG A 193 -46.09 11.46 14.38
N PRO A 194 -45.37 12.11 13.45
CA PRO A 194 -44.85 11.47 12.25
C PRO A 194 -43.99 10.22 12.54
N GLN A 195 -43.20 10.25 13.61
CA GLN A 195 -42.36 9.13 14.04
C GLN A 195 -43.19 7.93 14.52
N GLU A 196 -44.31 8.17 15.22
CA GLU A 196 -45.25 7.13 15.65
C GLU A 196 -45.90 6.45 14.44
N ARG A 197 -46.33 7.26 13.45
CA ARG A 197 -46.93 6.77 12.20
C ARG A 197 -45.95 5.87 11.45
N LEU A 198 -44.70 6.29 11.34
CA LEU A 198 -43.64 5.50 10.70
C LEU A 198 -43.39 4.18 11.44
N ALA A 199 -43.29 4.22 12.78
CA ALA A 199 -42.98 3.05 13.60
C ALA A 199 -44.10 1.99 13.60
N ILE A 200 -45.37 2.41 13.53
CA ILE A 200 -46.52 1.49 13.60
C ILE A 200 -46.97 0.97 12.24
N LEU A 201 -46.82 1.79 11.18
CA LEU A 201 -47.18 1.39 9.83
C LEU A 201 -46.08 0.61 9.14
N ALA A 202 -44.85 0.60 9.66
CA ALA A 202 -43.79 -0.26 9.14
C ALA A 202 -44.13 -1.76 9.29
N PRO A 203 -43.80 -2.60 8.30
CA PRO A 203 -44.00 -4.04 8.41
C PRO A 203 -43.04 -4.61 9.47
N GLY A 204 -43.55 -5.51 10.32
CA GLY A 204 -42.75 -6.17 11.36
C GLY A 204 -41.53 -6.90 10.78
N GLN A 205 -40.41 -6.85 11.50
CA GLN A 205 -39.22 -7.60 11.14
C GLN A 205 -39.38 -9.08 11.54
N PRO A 206 -39.17 -10.05 10.63
CA PRO A 206 -38.98 -11.42 11.07
C PRO A 206 -37.72 -11.47 11.94
N LYS A 207 -37.81 -12.06 13.13
CA LYS A 207 -36.66 -12.24 14.02
C LYS A 207 -35.56 -12.99 13.26
N LYS A 208 -34.49 -12.28 12.90
CA LYS A 208 -33.34 -12.90 12.24
C LYS A 208 -32.69 -13.84 13.25
N GLN A 209 -32.74 -15.14 12.98
CA GLN A 209 -32.05 -16.14 13.80
C GLN A 209 -30.55 -15.81 13.84
N ARG A 210 -30.01 -15.50 15.02
CA ARG A 210 -28.59 -15.23 15.17
C ARG A 210 -27.85 -16.55 15.43
N PRO A 211 -26.57 -16.67 15.03
CA PRO A 211 -25.76 -17.82 15.38
C PRO A 211 -25.72 -18.09 16.90
N GLU A 212 -25.76 -17.02 17.71
CA GLU A 212 -25.78 -17.08 19.18
C GLU A 212 -27.07 -17.71 19.75
N ASP A 213 -28.19 -17.61 19.02
CA ASP A 213 -29.47 -18.19 19.44
C ASP A 213 -29.55 -19.70 19.18
N MET A 214 -28.53 -20.28 18.52
CA MET A 214 -28.50 -21.68 18.11
C MET A 214 -27.44 -22.45 18.88
N THR A 215 -27.88 -23.21 19.89
CA THR A 215 -26.99 -24.03 20.73
C THR A 215 -26.05 -24.89 19.90
N TRP A 216 -26.55 -25.60 18.88
CA TRP A 216 -25.75 -26.49 18.04
C TRP A 216 -24.64 -25.78 17.24
N PHE A 217 -24.76 -24.48 16.97
CA PHE A 217 -23.83 -23.80 16.07
C PHE A 217 -22.46 -23.60 16.71
N TYR A 218 -22.41 -22.95 17.88
CA TYR A 218 -21.14 -22.65 18.56
C TYR A 218 -20.61 -23.83 19.40
N THR A 219 -21.48 -24.67 19.97
CA THR A 219 -21.01 -25.74 20.86
C THR A 219 -20.64 -27.02 20.10
N LEU A 220 -21.37 -27.34 19.02
CA LEU A 220 -21.19 -28.62 18.31
C LEU A 220 -20.52 -28.42 16.94
N PHE A 221 -20.99 -27.51 16.10
CA PHE A 221 -20.39 -27.31 14.77
C PHE A 221 -19.07 -26.53 14.80
N TRP A 222 -19.01 -25.42 15.54
CA TRP A 222 -17.90 -24.47 15.49
C TRP A 222 -16.52 -25.06 15.82
N PRO A 223 -16.35 -25.99 16.79
CA PRO A 223 -15.06 -26.63 17.05
C PRO A 223 -14.46 -27.35 15.82
N HIS A 224 -15.29 -27.94 14.95
CA HIS A 224 -14.81 -28.57 13.72
C HIS A 224 -14.34 -27.56 12.67
N TYR A 225 -14.92 -26.36 12.68
CA TYR A 225 -14.60 -25.29 11.76
C TYR A 225 -13.43 -24.42 12.24
N ALA A 226 -13.34 -24.12 13.54
CA ALA A 226 -12.37 -23.20 14.14
C ALA A 226 -11.02 -23.86 14.46
N ARG A 227 -10.46 -24.59 13.48
CA ARG A 227 -9.17 -25.31 13.62
C ARG A 227 -8.04 -24.62 12.83
N PRO A 228 -6.79 -24.68 13.31
CA PRO A 228 -5.63 -24.12 12.60
C PRO A 228 -5.37 -24.72 11.21
N CYS A 229 -5.77 -25.98 10.98
CA CYS A 229 -5.68 -26.62 9.67
C CYS A 229 -6.59 -25.98 8.61
N GLY A 230 -7.49 -25.07 9.01
CA GLY A 230 -8.27 -24.26 8.08
C GLY A 230 -9.25 -25.04 7.20
N PRO A 231 -10.05 -26.00 7.72
CA PRO A 231 -10.95 -26.81 6.89
C PRO A 231 -11.99 -25.95 6.17
N THR A 232 -12.45 -26.40 5.02
CA THR A 232 -13.60 -25.80 4.34
C THR A 232 -14.88 -25.99 5.17
N VAL A 233 -15.92 -25.19 4.91
CA VAL A 233 -17.22 -25.34 5.61
C VAL A 233 -17.81 -26.74 5.36
N LEU A 234 -17.58 -27.30 4.17
CA LEU A 234 -18.05 -28.63 3.79
C LEU A 234 -17.36 -29.73 4.61
N GLU A 235 -16.04 -29.69 4.73
CA GLU A 235 -15.29 -30.67 5.53
C GLU A 235 -15.64 -30.59 7.02
N ALA A 236 -15.77 -29.36 7.56
CA ALA A 236 -16.21 -29.16 8.93
C ALA A 236 -17.63 -29.70 9.17
N TYR A 237 -18.53 -29.55 8.19
CA TYR A 237 -19.89 -30.08 8.27
C TYR A 237 -19.93 -31.61 8.25
N ARG A 238 -19.09 -32.27 7.45
CA ARG A 238 -18.99 -33.75 7.43
C ARG A 238 -18.55 -34.29 8.78
N ALA A 239 -17.55 -33.68 9.40
CA ALA A 239 -17.09 -34.06 10.74
C ALA A 239 -18.20 -33.83 11.80
N PHE A 240 -18.85 -32.67 11.76
CA PHE A 240 -19.98 -32.36 12.63
C PHE A 240 -21.15 -33.36 12.49
N GLN A 241 -21.45 -33.79 11.27
CA GLN A 241 -22.51 -34.78 11.01
C GLN A 241 -22.16 -36.14 11.62
N ALA A 242 -20.92 -36.60 11.47
CA ALA A 242 -20.45 -37.86 12.06
C ALA A 242 -20.55 -37.82 13.60
N ASP A 243 -20.07 -36.75 14.22
CA ASP A 243 -20.13 -36.56 15.68
C ASP A 243 -21.58 -36.47 16.18
N TRP A 244 -22.47 -35.79 15.45
CA TRP A 244 -23.89 -35.71 15.79
C TRP A 244 -24.57 -37.09 15.76
N GLN A 245 -24.28 -37.88 14.71
CA GLN A 245 -24.84 -39.22 14.55
C GLN A 245 -24.33 -40.17 15.65
N GLY A 246 -23.05 -40.11 16.01
CA GLY A 246 -22.52 -40.90 17.12
C GLY A 246 -23.11 -40.50 18.49
N LYS A 247 -23.18 -39.20 18.77
CA LYS A 247 -23.66 -38.68 20.06
C LYS A 247 -25.15 -38.93 20.31
N TYR A 248 -25.98 -38.86 19.28
CA TYR A 248 -27.44 -38.99 19.38
C TYR A 248 -27.97 -40.28 18.72
N HIS A 249 -27.15 -41.33 18.59
CA HIS A 249 -27.53 -42.57 17.92
C HIS A 249 -28.80 -43.20 18.50
N ASP A 250 -28.97 -43.18 19.83
CA ASP A 250 -30.14 -43.71 20.53
C ASP A 250 -31.37 -42.78 20.53
N GLN A 251 -31.28 -41.61 19.90
CA GLN A 251 -32.32 -40.56 19.95
C GLN A 251 -32.82 -40.16 18.55
N PRO A 252 -33.82 -40.86 17.98
CA PRO A 252 -34.31 -40.64 16.62
C PRO A 252 -34.77 -39.20 16.33
N ALA A 253 -35.40 -38.55 17.31
CA ALA A 253 -35.85 -37.16 17.21
C ALA A 253 -34.69 -36.18 17.02
N MET A 254 -33.55 -36.42 17.70
CA MET A 254 -32.35 -35.58 17.59
C MET A 254 -31.61 -35.82 16.27
N LEU A 255 -31.63 -37.04 15.73
CA LEU A 255 -31.09 -37.31 14.40
C LEU A 255 -31.85 -36.57 13.30
N THR A 256 -33.17 -36.47 13.43
CA THR A 256 -34.02 -35.71 12.47
C THR A 256 -33.82 -34.20 12.62
N ALA A 257 -33.43 -33.73 13.81
CA ALA A 257 -33.15 -32.33 14.09
C ALA A 257 -31.79 -31.82 13.56
N LEU A 258 -31.00 -32.66 12.87
CA LEU A 258 -29.71 -32.28 12.30
C LEU A 258 -29.86 -31.08 11.35
N PRO A 259 -29.14 -29.96 11.58
CA PRO A 259 -29.15 -28.81 10.70
C PRO A 259 -28.60 -29.16 9.30
N THR A 260 -29.27 -28.71 8.23
CA THR A 260 -28.76 -28.89 6.87
C THR A 260 -27.50 -28.08 6.59
N TYR A 261 -26.67 -28.54 5.66
CA TYR A 261 -25.46 -27.83 5.21
C TYR A 261 -25.74 -26.36 4.85
N ASP A 262 -26.82 -26.08 4.11
CA ASP A 262 -27.17 -24.71 3.72
C ASP A 262 -27.48 -23.81 4.92
N LYS A 263 -28.11 -24.38 5.97
CA LYS A 263 -28.37 -23.67 7.22
C LYS A 263 -27.06 -23.35 7.93
N VAL A 264 -26.13 -24.31 8.00
CA VAL A 264 -24.78 -24.10 8.56
C VAL A 264 -24.01 -23.04 7.79
N ASN A 265 -23.92 -23.17 6.47
CA ASN A 265 -23.21 -22.23 5.59
C ASN A 265 -23.79 -20.81 5.70
N ARG A 266 -25.12 -20.68 5.78
CA ARG A 266 -25.79 -19.39 6.02
C ARG A 266 -25.42 -18.80 7.38
N MET A 267 -25.35 -19.61 8.44
CA MET A 267 -24.94 -19.14 9.76
C MET A 267 -23.47 -18.73 9.80
N VAL A 268 -22.56 -19.49 9.19
CA VAL A 268 -21.14 -19.10 9.06
C VAL A 268 -21.00 -17.75 8.35
N LYS A 269 -21.75 -17.52 7.26
CA LYS A 269 -21.75 -16.23 6.54
C LYS A 269 -22.28 -15.06 7.38
N ARG A 270 -23.15 -15.32 8.36
CA ARG A 270 -23.66 -14.30 9.30
C ARG A 270 -22.65 -13.90 10.37
N VAL A 271 -21.69 -14.77 10.69
CA VAL A 271 -20.64 -14.45 11.66
C VAL A 271 -19.71 -13.39 11.07
N ALA A 272 -19.33 -12.39 11.87
CA ALA A 272 -18.39 -11.35 11.44
C ALA A 272 -17.03 -11.94 11.01
N PRO A 273 -16.36 -11.40 9.98
CA PRO A 273 -15.09 -11.94 9.48
C PRO A 273 -14.02 -12.18 10.55
N HIS A 274 -13.82 -11.24 11.47
CA HIS A 274 -12.85 -11.35 12.56
C HIS A 274 -13.14 -12.52 13.50
N ARG A 275 -14.42 -12.84 13.73
CA ARG A 275 -14.81 -14.01 14.55
C ARG A 275 -14.64 -15.30 13.76
N ARG A 276 -14.90 -15.29 12.45
CA ARG A 276 -14.74 -16.48 11.58
C ARG A 276 -13.33 -17.03 11.55
N VAL A 277 -12.32 -16.17 11.58
CA VAL A 277 -10.92 -16.59 11.52
C VAL A 277 -10.32 -16.94 12.88
N LYS A 278 -11.04 -16.67 13.97
CA LYS A 278 -10.58 -16.95 15.34
C LYS A 278 -10.33 -18.45 15.51
N GLY A 279 -9.12 -18.81 15.93
CA GLY A 279 -8.67 -20.22 16.06
C GLY A 279 -8.19 -20.86 14.76
N ARG A 280 -8.38 -20.21 13.60
CA ARG A 280 -7.91 -20.68 12.28
C ARG A 280 -6.64 -19.96 11.81
N VAL A 281 -6.51 -18.69 12.16
CA VAL A 281 -5.42 -17.82 11.73
C VAL A 281 -4.77 -17.19 12.96
N THR A 282 -3.45 -17.15 12.99
CA THR A 282 -2.64 -16.58 14.08
C THR A 282 -1.62 -15.56 13.54
N GLY A 283 -1.01 -14.80 14.44
CA GLY A 283 0.08 -13.87 14.11
C GLY A 283 -0.33 -12.72 13.18
N SER A 284 0.55 -12.37 12.25
CA SER A 284 0.38 -11.27 11.30
C SER A 284 -0.87 -11.41 10.41
N ALA A 285 -1.20 -12.65 10.02
CA ALA A 285 -2.38 -12.92 9.20
C ALA A 285 -3.70 -12.66 9.95
N LEU A 286 -3.73 -12.79 11.28
CA LEU A 286 -4.91 -12.46 12.10
C LEU A 286 -5.15 -10.96 12.16
N LYS A 287 -4.06 -10.16 12.20
CA LYS A 287 -4.14 -8.69 12.24
C LYS A 287 -4.87 -8.10 11.04
N ALA A 288 -4.86 -8.77 9.88
CA ALA A 288 -5.63 -8.35 8.70
C ALA A 288 -7.15 -8.32 8.93
N TYR A 289 -7.63 -9.07 9.92
CA TYR A 289 -9.04 -9.12 10.31
C TYR A 289 -9.35 -8.32 11.58
N GLN A 290 -8.34 -7.74 12.21
CA GLN A 290 -8.47 -6.91 13.40
C GLN A 290 -8.59 -5.43 13.01
N VAL A 291 -8.97 -4.60 13.97
CA VAL A 291 -8.86 -3.15 13.82
C VAL A 291 -7.37 -2.78 13.71
N TYR A 292 -7.06 -1.80 12.87
CA TYR A 292 -5.71 -1.27 12.70
C TYR A 292 -5.68 0.19 13.14
N GLN A 293 -4.53 0.64 13.63
CA GLN A 293 -4.31 2.04 13.94
C GLN A 293 -3.90 2.77 12.66
N GLN A 294 -4.66 3.80 12.28
CA GLN A 294 -4.27 4.69 11.19
C GLN A 294 -3.34 5.77 11.76
N ARG A 295 -2.13 5.89 11.18
CA ARG A 295 -1.19 6.96 11.51
C ARG A 295 -1.42 8.15 10.60
N ASP A 296 -1.63 9.31 11.19
CA ASP A 296 -1.72 10.57 10.47
C ASP A 296 -0.32 11.17 10.30
N TRP A 297 0.16 11.19 9.06
CA TRP A 297 1.48 11.70 8.71
C TRP A 297 1.51 13.21 8.50
N ALA A 298 0.34 13.86 8.41
CA ALA A 298 0.24 15.30 8.22
C ALA A 298 0.79 16.10 9.42
N GLN A 299 0.87 15.47 10.59
CA GLN A 299 1.38 16.06 11.83
C GLN A 299 2.92 16.16 11.90
N MET A 300 3.63 15.40 11.07
CA MET A 300 5.09 15.46 11.02
C MET A 300 5.53 16.68 10.21
N PRO A 301 6.68 17.32 10.47
CA PRO A 301 7.27 18.29 9.55
C PRO A 301 7.75 17.61 8.26
N VAL A 302 8.08 18.40 7.23
CA VAL A 302 8.85 17.89 6.09
C VAL A 302 10.19 17.36 6.60
N ASN A 303 10.63 16.18 6.12
CA ASN A 303 11.75 15.44 6.71
C ASN A 303 11.55 15.02 8.18
N GLY A 304 10.31 15.03 8.69
CA GLY A 304 10.05 14.55 10.04
C GLY A 304 10.48 13.10 10.23
N CYS A 305 10.03 12.20 9.36
CA CYS A 305 10.39 10.78 9.47
C CYS A 305 10.59 10.16 8.10
N TRP A 306 11.79 9.61 7.89
CA TRP A 306 12.15 8.89 6.68
C TRP A 306 12.04 7.38 6.91
N ILE A 307 11.47 6.69 5.93
CA ILE A 307 11.27 5.24 5.96
C ILE A 307 12.18 4.64 4.89
N ALA A 308 13.02 3.68 5.27
CA ALA A 308 13.94 3.00 4.35
C ALA A 308 13.65 1.51 4.27
N ASP A 309 13.71 0.95 3.06
CA ASP A 309 13.50 -0.48 2.83
C ASP A 309 14.18 -0.96 1.54
N GLY A 310 14.77 -2.15 1.61
CA GLY A 310 15.49 -2.81 0.53
C GLY A 310 14.64 -3.89 -0.13
N LYS A 311 14.77 -4.07 -1.45
CA LYS A 311 14.12 -5.16 -2.17
C LYS A 311 14.91 -5.61 -3.38
N SER A 312 15.08 -6.92 -3.51
CA SER A 312 15.63 -7.53 -4.72
C SER A 312 14.76 -7.26 -5.95
N LEU A 313 15.38 -6.87 -7.06
CA LEU A 313 14.67 -6.63 -8.31
C LEU A 313 14.29 -7.94 -9.00
N ASN A 314 13.05 -8.04 -9.51
CA ASN A 314 12.60 -9.20 -10.29
C ASN A 314 13.14 -9.17 -11.72
N MET A 315 14.46 -9.09 -11.87
CA MET A 315 15.17 -9.13 -13.15
C MET A 315 16.64 -9.57 -12.96
N LYS A 316 17.34 -9.75 -14.07
CA LYS A 316 18.80 -9.99 -14.10
C LYS A 316 19.53 -8.83 -14.78
N VAL A 317 20.67 -8.44 -14.22
CA VAL A 317 21.58 -7.40 -14.73
C VAL A 317 23.02 -7.95 -14.80
N ALA A 318 23.86 -7.37 -15.66
CA ALA A 318 25.28 -7.69 -15.71
C ALA A 318 26.02 -7.11 -14.51
N HIS A 319 26.78 -7.96 -13.81
CA HIS A 319 27.63 -7.51 -12.70
C HIS A 319 28.74 -6.54 -13.17
N PRO A 320 28.98 -5.41 -12.48
CA PRO A 320 29.95 -4.39 -12.94
C PRO A 320 31.38 -4.93 -13.08
N ILE A 321 31.81 -5.80 -12.16
CA ILE A 321 33.16 -6.41 -12.18
C ILE A 321 33.23 -7.60 -13.16
N HIS A 322 32.55 -8.71 -12.84
CA HIS A 322 32.71 -9.96 -13.58
C HIS A 322 31.70 -10.19 -14.72
N ARG A 323 30.81 -9.21 -14.99
CA ARG A 323 29.81 -9.22 -16.09
C ARG A 323 28.82 -10.39 -16.15
N ARG A 324 28.76 -11.22 -15.11
CA ARG A 324 27.83 -12.36 -15.05
C ARG A 324 26.42 -11.87 -14.66
N PRO A 325 25.36 -12.52 -15.14
CA PRO A 325 23.99 -12.19 -14.75
C PRO A 325 23.79 -12.40 -13.24
N PHE A 326 23.25 -11.40 -12.56
CA PHE A 326 22.86 -11.50 -11.14
C PHE A 326 21.61 -10.65 -10.87
N THR A 327 21.03 -10.81 -9.68
CA THR A 327 19.88 -10.01 -9.23
C THR A 327 20.36 -8.97 -8.23
N PRO A 328 20.24 -7.68 -8.53
CA PRO A 328 20.63 -6.62 -7.61
C PRO A 328 19.50 -6.30 -6.63
N GLU A 329 19.86 -5.57 -5.58
CA GLU A 329 18.93 -5.07 -4.58
C GLU A 329 18.84 -3.54 -4.63
N LEU A 330 17.61 -3.04 -4.62
CA LEU A 330 17.31 -1.62 -4.64
C LEU A 330 16.80 -1.22 -3.25
N THR A 331 17.50 -0.28 -2.62
CA THR A 331 17.04 0.35 -1.38
C THR A 331 16.43 1.70 -1.72
N LEU A 332 15.24 1.98 -1.18
CA LEU A 332 14.56 3.25 -1.33
C LEU A 332 14.40 3.92 0.03
N VAL A 333 14.53 5.25 0.06
CA VAL A 333 14.29 6.11 1.23
C VAL A 333 13.17 7.08 0.89
N LEU A 334 12.12 7.07 1.69
CA LEU A 334 10.88 7.79 1.45
C LEU A 334 10.55 8.71 2.63
N ASP A 335 10.21 9.97 2.36
CA ASP A 335 9.64 10.86 3.37
C ASP A 335 8.20 10.48 3.71
N GLY A 336 7.94 10.24 5.00
CA GLY A 336 6.66 9.75 5.51
C GLY A 336 5.50 10.73 5.32
N ARG A 337 5.74 12.05 5.40
CA ARG A 337 4.69 13.06 5.19
C ARG A 337 4.41 13.28 3.71
N THR A 338 5.44 13.62 2.95
CA THR A 338 5.26 14.09 1.56
C THR A 338 5.17 12.97 0.53
N ARG A 339 5.52 11.73 0.92
CA ARG A 339 5.71 10.60 0.00
C ARG A 339 6.79 10.87 -1.05
N TYR A 340 7.69 11.82 -0.80
CA TYR A 340 8.79 12.12 -1.69
C TYR A 340 9.91 11.10 -1.50
N LEU A 341 10.38 10.50 -2.60
CA LEU A 341 11.58 9.66 -2.59
C LEU A 341 12.80 10.56 -2.48
N VAL A 342 13.40 10.58 -1.28
CA VAL A 342 14.56 11.42 -0.95
C VAL A 342 15.88 10.77 -1.34
N GLY A 343 15.93 9.45 -1.45
CA GLY A 343 17.15 8.79 -1.89
C GLY A 343 16.95 7.32 -2.21
N TRP A 344 17.96 6.78 -2.86
CA TRP A 344 17.99 5.38 -3.27
C TRP A 344 19.43 4.91 -3.41
N SER A 345 19.64 3.60 -3.32
CA SER A 345 20.91 2.97 -3.66
C SER A 345 20.69 1.60 -4.30
N LEU A 346 21.66 1.18 -5.10
CA LEU A 346 21.64 -0.09 -5.79
C LEU A 346 22.86 -0.91 -5.38
N SER A 347 22.65 -2.10 -4.83
CA SER A 347 23.71 -2.94 -4.30
C SER A 347 23.81 -4.29 -5.00
N LEU A 348 24.99 -4.90 -4.84
CA LEU A 348 25.31 -6.22 -5.38
C LEU A 348 24.62 -7.35 -4.59
N ALA A 349 24.34 -7.11 -3.31
CA ALA A 349 23.66 -8.01 -2.38
C ALA A 349 23.11 -7.20 -1.19
N GLU A 350 22.31 -7.84 -0.34
CA GLU A 350 21.81 -7.27 0.91
C GLU A 350 23.00 -6.93 1.81
N ASN A 351 23.27 -5.62 1.98
CA ASN A 351 24.41 -5.15 2.75
C ASN A 351 24.05 -3.81 3.41
N ALA A 352 24.42 -3.66 4.69
CA ALA A 352 24.29 -2.45 5.48
C ALA A 352 24.84 -1.20 4.77
N ILE A 353 25.94 -1.37 4.03
CA ILE A 353 26.60 -0.30 3.27
C ILE A 353 25.66 0.30 2.23
N ALA A 354 24.80 -0.50 1.60
CA ALA A 354 23.84 -0.02 0.62
C ALA A 354 22.83 0.94 1.25
N VAL A 355 22.33 0.59 2.43
CA VAL A 355 21.40 1.43 3.18
C VAL A 355 22.11 2.75 3.54
N ALA A 356 23.32 2.68 4.11
CA ALA A 356 24.11 3.87 4.45
C ALA A 356 24.35 4.79 3.23
N ASP A 357 24.65 4.24 2.06
CA ASP A 357 24.84 5.02 0.82
C ASP A 357 23.55 5.71 0.36
N ALA A 358 22.38 5.05 0.46
CA ALA A 358 21.10 5.67 0.13
C ALA A 358 20.80 6.85 1.07
N TRP A 359 21.11 6.69 2.36
CA TRP A 359 21.00 7.74 3.37
C TRP A 359 21.97 8.89 3.12
N ARG A 360 23.23 8.60 2.77
CA ARG A 360 24.21 9.63 2.41
C ARG A 360 23.72 10.48 1.25
N TYR A 361 23.26 9.83 0.19
CA TYR A 361 22.69 10.51 -0.97
C TYR A 361 21.47 11.37 -0.58
N ALA A 362 20.56 10.82 0.22
CA ALA A 362 19.36 11.53 0.64
C ALA A 362 19.67 12.77 1.48
N ILE A 363 20.56 12.65 2.49
CA ILE A 363 20.93 13.77 3.36
C ILE A 363 21.70 14.84 2.60
N GLN A 364 22.57 14.44 1.65
CA GLN A 364 23.31 15.38 0.81
C GLN A 364 22.40 16.32 0.03
N HIS A 365 21.29 15.80 -0.51
CA HIS A 365 20.42 16.56 -1.42
C HIS A 365 19.20 17.17 -0.74
N HIS A 366 18.75 16.61 0.38
CA HIS A 366 17.49 16.99 1.00
C HIS A 366 17.60 17.32 2.49
N GLY A 367 18.80 17.32 3.06
CA GLY A 367 19.04 17.61 4.48
C GLY A 367 18.65 16.46 5.41
N LYS A 368 18.84 16.66 6.70
CA LYS A 368 18.66 15.61 7.73
C LYS A 368 17.19 15.44 8.10
N PRO A 369 16.74 14.20 8.36
CA PRO A 369 15.46 13.98 9.02
C PRO A 369 15.56 13.96 10.55
N LEU A 370 14.43 14.10 11.23
CA LEU A 370 14.36 13.93 12.68
C LEU A 370 14.39 12.45 13.07
N PHE A 371 13.60 11.63 12.37
CA PHE A 371 13.44 10.21 12.66
C PHE A 371 13.80 9.32 11.46
N SER A 372 14.45 8.20 11.74
CA SER A 372 14.63 7.08 10.82
C SER A 372 13.72 5.94 11.23
N TYR A 373 12.98 5.37 10.27
CA TYR A 373 12.09 4.23 10.51
C TYR A 373 12.49 3.04 9.65
N SER A 374 13.12 2.03 10.27
CA SER A 374 13.52 0.79 9.60
C SER A 374 12.92 -0.46 10.27
N ASP A 375 13.05 -1.60 9.60
CA ASP A 375 12.68 -2.90 10.18
C ASP A 375 13.77 -3.37 11.13
N ASN A 376 13.39 -4.17 12.12
CA ASN A 376 14.29 -4.77 13.08
C ASN A 376 14.95 -6.04 12.50
N GLY A 377 15.45 -5.93 11.27
CA GLY A 377 16.14 -6.99 10.53
C GLY A 377 17.52 -7.25 11.11
N GLY A 378 17.95 -8.52 11.15
CA GLY A 378 19.03 -8.98 12.02
C GLY A 378 20.41 -8.32 11.86
N GLY A 379 21.09 -8.20 13.01
CA GLY A 379 22.53 -8.41 13.18
C GLY A 379 23.45 -7.25 12.83
N GLU A 380 23.68 -6.99 11.55
CA GLU A 380 24.86 -6.22 11.08
C GLU A 380 24.50 -4.80 10.62
N THR A 381 23.38 -4.64 9.91
CA THR A 381 22.89 -3.33 9.46
C THR A 381 22.49 -2.44 10.63
N ASN A 382 21.83 -3.00 11.64
CA ASN A 382 21.48 -2.27 12.86
C ASN A 382 22.71 -1.90 13.68
N LYS A 383 23.79 -2.71 13.68
CA LYS A 383 25.03 -2.34 14.38
C LYS A 383 25.74 -1.16 13.70
N MET A 384 25.80 -1.13 12.37
CA MET A 384 26.45 -0.03 11.65
C MET A 384 25.66 1.28 11.74
N LEU A 385 24.32 1.20 11.74
CA LEU A 385 23.45 2.37 11.77
C LEU A 385 23.18 2.87 13.19
N ASP A 386 22.97 1.95 14.15
CA ASP A 386 22.37 2.24 15.45
C ASP A 386 23.34 2.03 16.62
N ALA A 387 24.60 1.63 16.39
CA ALA A 387 25.56 1.52 17.49
C ALA A 387 25.68 2.87 18.23
N ASP A 388 25.48 2.86 19.55
CA ASP A 388 25.37 4.06 20.39
C ASP A 388 26.46 5.12 20.17
N ILE A 389 27.68 4.68 19.82
CA ILE A 389 28.86 5.56 19.67
C ILE A 389 29.32 5.65 18.21
N THR A 390 29.37 4.53 17.49
CA THR A 390 29.93 4.43 16.12
C THR A 390 28.87 4.48 15.02
N GLY A 391 27.59 4.43 15.39
CA GLY A 391 26.46 4.44 14.48
C GLY A 391 26.35 5.75 13.70
N ILE A 392 25.83 5.68 12.48
CA ILE A 392 25.61 6.85 11.63
C ILE A 392 24.48 7.72 12.19
N PHE A 393 23.36 7.14 12.65
CA PHE A 393 22.21 7.92 13.12
C PHE A 393 22.47 8.67 14.42
N PRO A 394 23.08 8.08 15.48
CA PRO A 394 23.42 8.82 16.69
C PRO A 394 24.39 9.98 16.44
N ARG A 395 25.41 9.80 15.57
CA ARG A 395 26.35 10.87 15.19
C ARG A 395 25.66 12.04 14.48
N LEU A 396 24.63 11.74 13.69
CA LEU A 396 23.83 12.73 12.99
C LEU A 396 22.70 13.30 13.86
N GLY A 397 22.50 12.82 15.09
CA GLY A 397 21.37 13.24 15.92
C GLY A 397 20.00 12.84 15.35
N ILE A 398 19.95 11.75 14.57
CA ILE A 398 18.72 11.20 14.00
C ILE A 398 18.23 10.10 14.94
N GLU A 399 16.99 10.20 15.41
CA GLU A 399 16.42 9.16 16.28
C GLU A 399 15.92 7.98 15.43
N HIS A 400 16.37 6.78 15.78
CA HIS A 400 16.00 5.58 15.05
C HIS A 400 14.87 4.81 15.75
N ILE A 401 13.76 4.69 15.04
CA ILE A 401 12.57 3.97 15.48
C ILE A 401 12.56 2.62 14.78
N THR A 402 12.54 1.53 15.55
CA THR A 402 12.43 0.16 15.02
C THR A 402 11.00 -0.37 15.10
N SER A 403 10.67 -1.27 14.18
CA SER A 403 9.39 -1.96 14.16
C SER A 403 9.33 -3.04 15.24
N ILE A 404 8.19 -3.18 15.93
CA ILE A 404 7.97 -4.36 16.80
C ILE A 404 7.92 -5.61 15.91
N PRO A 405 8.73 -6.65 16.20
CA PRO A 405 8.74 -7.89 15.43
C PRO A 405 7.32 -8.47 15.23
N GLY A 406 6.97 -8.85 14.00
CA GLY A 406 5.65 -9.40 13.67
C GLY A 406 4.52 -8.38 13.54
N ASN A 407 4.82 -7.08 13.36
CA ASN A 407 3.85 -6.04 13.08
C ASN A 407 3.95 -5.45 11.66
N PRO A 408 3.44 -6.15 10.62
CA PRO A 408 3.54 -5.69 9.23
C PRO A 408 2.79 -4.37 8.96
N GLN A 409 1.82 -4.02 9.79
CA GLN A 409 1.03 -2.80 9.60
C GLN A 409 1.82 -1.51 9.86
N ALA A 410 2.99 -1.61 10.49
CA ALA A 410 3.74 -0.44 10.93
C ALA A 410 4.45 0.28 9.76
N ARG A 411 4.86 -0.45 8.70
CA ARG A 411 5.63 0.05 7.54
C ARG A 411 4.88 0.08 6.21
N GLY A 412 3.55 -0.13 6.20
CA GLY A 412 2.77 -0.36 4.97
C GLY A 412 2.84 0.69 3.85
N ILE A 413 3.40 1.88 4.11
CA ILE A 413 3.66 2.90 3.10
C ILE A 413 4.76 2.46 2.14
N ILE A 414 5.93 2.10 2.66
CA ILE A 414 7.08 1.75 1.82
C ILE A 414 6.87 0.40 1.15
N GLU A 415 6.17 -0.53 1.80
CA GLU A 415 5.82 -1.83 1.22
C GLU A 415 5.03 -1.69 -0.08
N ARG A 416 4.07 -0.76 -0.15
CA ARG A 416 3.32 -0.49 -1.39
C ARG A 416 4.23 0.06 -2.47
N LEU A 417 5.13 0.99 -2.12
CA LEU A 417 6.08 1.55 -3.06
C LEU A 417 7.03 0.47 -3.62
N ASN A 418 7.55 -0.39 -2.73
CA ASN A 418 8.39 -1.55 -3.07
C ASN A 418 7.63 -2.62 -3.85
N GLY A 419 6.30 -2.65 -3.81
CA GLY A 419 5.48 -3.45 -4.71
C GLY A 419 5.38 -2.90 -6.13
N VAL A 420 5.44 -1.57 -6.29
CA VAL A 420 5.06 -0.88 -7.53
C VAL A 420 6.29 -0.40 -8.32
N LEU A 421 7.20 0.34 -7.69
CA LEU A 421 8.33 0.99 -8.38
C LEU A 421 9.33 -0.05 -8.91
N PRO A 422 9.88 -0.97 -8.08
CA PRO A 422 10.74 -2.06 -8.55
C PRO A 422 10.12 -2.88 -9.70
N ARG A 423 8.81 -3.11 -9.65
CA ARG A 423 8.09 -3.85 -10.68
C ARG A 423 8.03 -3.08 -12.00
N ARG A 424 7.67 -1.79 -11.98
CA ARG A 424 7.64 -0.95 -13.20
C ARG A 424 9.01 -0.85 -13.83
N LEU A 425 10.04 -0.64 -13.01
CA LEU A 425 11.43 -0.62 -13.44
C LEU A 425 11.80 -1.94 -14.14
N ALA A 426 11.57 -3.08 -13.48
CA ALA A 426 11.97 -4.38 -14.01
C ALA A 426 11.25 -4.75 -15.31
N LEU A 427 9.99 -4.30 -15.51
CA LEU A 427 9.24 -4.50 -16.75
C LEU A 427 9.83 -3.79 -17.98
N ARG A 428 10.70 -2.79 -17.79
CA ARG A 428 11.40 -2.12 -18.91
C ARG A 428 12.44 -3.02 -19.57
N PHE A 429 12.84 -4.10 -18.90
CA PHE A 429 13.92 -4.98 -19.32
C PHE A 429 13.42 -6.36 -19.73
N GLN A 430 14.00 -6.92 -20.77
CA GLN A 430 13.65 -8.26 -21.26
C GLN A 430 14.00 -9.37 -20.26
N THR A 431 14.87 -9.10 -19.30
CA THR A 431 15.33 -10.05 -18.26
C THR A 431 14.38 -10.15 -17.05
N TYR A 432 13.19 -9.57 -17.14
CA TYR A 432 12.16 -9.63 -16.11
C TYR A 432 11.72 -11.07 -15.79
N ASN A 433 11.64 -11.40 -14.51
CA ASN A 433 11.28 -12.74 -14.02
C ASN A 433 10.23 -12.73 -12.89
N GLY A 434 9.43 -11.66 -12.78
CA GLY A 434 8.38 -11.54 -11.78
C GLY A 434 7.05 -12.22 -12.14
N LEU A 435 6.07 -12.13 -11.24
CA LEU A 435 4.77 -12.84 -11.29
C LEU A 435 3.96 -12.72 -12.59
N SER A 436 4.13 -11.63 -13.34
CA SER A 436 3.38 -11.39 -14.59
C SER A 436 4.09 -11.88 -15.84
N ALA A 437 5.28 -12.47 -15.72
CA ALA A 437 5.99 -13.08 -16.85
C ALA A 437 5.39 -14.45 -17.19
N ASP A 438 5.50 -14.87 -18.46
CA ASP A 438 5.16 -16.24 -18.86
C ASP A 438 6.10 -17.24 -18.14
N PRO A 439 5.57 -18.17 -17.32
CA PRO A 439 6.40 -19.12 -16.57
C PRO A 439 7.33 -19.95 -17.46
N ASN A 440 6.87 -20.32 -18.67
CA ASN A 440 7.68 -21.09 -19.60
C ASN A 440 8.83 -20.24 -20.19
N GLY A 441 8.51 -19.02 -20.64
CA GLY A 441 9.49 -18.04 -21.10
C GLY A 441 10.57 -17.75 -20.06
N THR A 442 10.18 -17.49 -18.81
CA THR A 442 11.14 -17.22 -17.72
C THR A 442 12.05 -18.42 -17.44
N ARG A 443 11.52 -19.66 -17.48
CA ARG A 443 12.33 -20.87 -17.32
C ARG A 443 13.38 -21.02 -18.43
N VAL A 444 12.96 -20.86 -19.69
CA VAL A 444 13.86 -20.96 -20.86
C VAL A 444 14.93 -19.86 -20.81
N GLN A 445 14.54 -18.64 -20.48
CA GLN A 445 15.47 -17.53 -20.35
C GLN A 445 16.44 -17.73 -19.19
N GLY A 446 15.97 -18.24 -18.04
CA GLY A 446 16.81 -18.61 -16.91
C GLY A 446 17.89 -19.62 -17.29
N GLN A 447 17.55 -20.64 -18.07
CA GLN A 447 18.52 -21.62 -18.60
C GLN A 447 19.56 -20.95 -19.52
N LYS A 448 19.15 -20.04 -20.40
CA LYS A 448 20.07 -19.27 -21.27
C LYS A 448 21.03 -18.40 -20.45
N LEU A 449 20.54 -17.72 -19.42
CA LEU A 449 21.34 -16.88 -18.53
C LEU A 449 22.33 -17.70 -17.69
N LEU A 450 21.93 -18.88 -17.22
CA LEU A 450 22.83 -19.82 -16.55
C LEU A 450 23.94 -20.32 -17.49
N SER A 451 23.60 -20.67 -18.73
CA SER A 451 24.57 -21.06 -19.77
C SER A 451 25.57 -19.94 -20.05
N LEU A 452 25.10 -18.70 -20.21
CA LEU A 452 25.96 -17.51 -20.36
C LEU A 452 26.89 -17.32 -19.15
N SER A 453 26.37 -17.43 -17.92
CA SER A 453 27.16 -17.30 -16.69
C SER A 453 28.28 -18.35 -16.62
N ASN A 454 28.00 -19.60 -17.02
CA ASN A 454 29.00 -20.67 -17.03
C ASN A 454 30.06 -20.45 -18.10
N ALA A 455 29.69 -20.00 -19.30
CA ALA A 455 30.64 -19.67 -20.36
C ALA A 455 31.59 -18.52 -19.94
N LEU A 456 31.04 -17.46 -19.34
CA LEU A 456 31.83 -16.35 -18.79
C LEU A 456 32.72 -16.77 -17.63
N ARG A 457 32.31 -17.77 -16.84
CA ARG A 457 33.15 -18.33 -15.76
C ARG A 457 34.34 -19.10 -16.31
N GLN A 458 34.15 -19.83 -17.41
CA GLN A 458 35.18 -20.65 -18.03
C GLN A 458 36.06 -19.88 -19.04
N GLY A 459 35.75 -18.61 -19.32
CA GLY A 459 36.50 -17.79 -20.28
C GLY A 459 36.40 -18.28 -21.73
N LYS A 460 35.33 -19.01 -22.08
CA LYS A 460 35.13 -19.57 -23.42
C LYS A 460 34.55 -18.53 -24.39
N GLU A 461 34.84 -18.70 -25.67
CA GLU A 461 34.15 -17.94 -26.73
C GLU A 461 32.63 -18.20 -26.68
N LEU A 462 31.86 -17.13 -26.85
CA LEU A 462 30.41 -17.17 -26.69
C LEU A 462 29.73 -17.68 -27.96
N ASN A 463 28.87 -18.69 -27.82
CA ASN A 463 28.02 -19.19 -28.89
C ASN A 463 27.01 -18.11 -29.35
N PRO A 464 26.43 -18.19 -30.57
CA PRO A 464 25.48 -17.19 -31.07
C PRO A 464 24.27 -16.94 -30.14
N VAL A 465 23.79 -17.99 -29.47
CA VAL A 465 22.70 -17.88 -28.48
C VAL A 465 23.15 -17.13 -27.22
N GLN A 466 24.39 -17.35 -26.79
CA GLN A 466 24.96 -16.67 -25.62
C GLN A 466 25.26 -15.19 -25.92
N GLN A 467 25.75 -14.88 -27.12
CA GLN A 467 25.93 -13.50 -27.58
C GLN A 467 24.60 -12.73 -27.61
N LYS A 468 23.54 -13.34 -28.16
CA LYS A 468 22.18 -12.76 -28.12
C LYS A 468 21.69 -12.58 -26.67
N THR A 469 21.98 -13.53 -25.79
CA THR A 469 21.60 -13.45 -24.37
C THR A 469 22.36 -12.36 -23.62
N LEU A 470 23.63 -12.12 -23.97
CA LEU A 470 24.43 -11.02 -23.43
C LEU A 470 23.92 -9.66 -23.91
N ALA A 471 23.48 -9.55 -25.17
CA ALA A 471 22.94 -8.31 -25.73
C ALA A 471 21.64 -7.86 -25.07
N ILE A 472 20.79 -8.79 -24.60
CA ILE A 472 19.55 -8.47 -23.88
C ILE A 472 19.78 -8.21 -22.38
N LEU A 473 20.96 -8.55 -21.85
CA LEU A 473 21.28 -8.39 -20.43
C LEU A 473 21.63 -6.91 -20.16
N PRO A 474 20.84 -6.19 -19.36
CA PRO A 474 21.14 -4.79 -19.08
C PRO A 474 22.47 -4.65 -18.33
N SER A 475 23.20 -3.60 -18.66
CA SER A 475 24.38 -3.17 -17.92
C SER A 475 24.02 -2.48 -16.60
N TRP A 476 24.98 -2.42 -15.68
CA TRP A 476 24.82 -1.70 -14.41
C TRP A 476 24.41 -0.24 -14.59
N ARG A 477 25.06 0.46 -15.54
CA ARG A 477 24.78 1.87 -15.85
C ARG A 477 23.37 2.07 -16.40
N GLN A 478 22.94 1.25 -17.34
CA GLN A 478 21.57 1.31 -17.87
C GLN A 478 20.51 1.12 -16.78
N LEU A 479 20.79 0.28 -15.78
CA LEU A 479 19.88 0.10 -14.66
C LEU A 479 19.85 1.34 -13.74
N ILE A 480 21.00 1.94 -13.44
CA ILE A 480 21.10 3.20 -12.69
C ILE A 480 20.30 4.31 -13.39
N ASP A 481 20.52 4.50 -14.69
CA ASP A 481 19.83 5.53 -15.48
C ASP A 481 18.30 5.32 -15.47
N ALA A 482 17.87 4.06 -15.57
CA ALA A 482 16.45 3.71 -15.53
C ALA A 482 15.81 3.89 -14.15
N ILE A 483 16.57 3.70 -13.06
CA ILE A 483 16.12 3.95 -11.69
C ILE A 483 15.93 5.45 -11.49
N GLU A 484 16.92 6.25 -11.86
CA GLU A 484 16.87 7.72 -11.71
C GLU A 484 15.64 8.28 -12.45
N GLU A 485 15.42 7.89 -13.70
CA GLU A 485 14.25 8.30 -14.47
C GLU A 485 12.92 7.91 -13.78
N GLU A 486 12.85 6.70 -13.24
CA GLU A 486 11.64 6.21 -12.58
C GLU A 486 11.36 6.90 -11.24
N VAL A 487 12.41 7.25 -10.48
CA VAL A 487 12.35 8.05 -9.25
C VAL A 487 11.90 9.48 -9.56
N GLN A 488 12.49 10.12 -10.57
CA GLN A 488 12.09 11.46 -11.02
C GLN A 488 10.62 11.47 -11.47
N ARG A 489 10.21 10.48 -12.27
CA ARG A 489 8.82 10.33 -12.71
C ARG A 489 7.86 10.11 -11.54
N TYR A 490 8.27 9.34 -10.52
CA TYR A 490 7.47 9.16 -9.30
C TYR A 490 7.32 10.47 -8.52
N ASN A 491 8.42 11.19 -8.29
CA ASN A 491 8.39 12.42 -7.50
C ASN A 491 7.64 13.56 -8.21
N HIS A 492 7.81 13.71 -9.52
CA HIS A 492 7.35 14.89 -10.26
C HIS A 492 6.08 14.69 -11.06
N SER A 493 5.80 13.47 -11.54
CA SER A 493 4.70 13.22 -12.48
C SER A 493 3.59 12.32 -11.92
N HIS A 494 3.84 11.57 -10.84
CA HIS A 494 2.85 10.66 -10.27
C HIS A 494 1.86 11.38 -9.35
N GLU A 495 0.58 11.40 -9.73
CA GLU A 495 -0.51 11.82 -8.85
C GLU A 495 -0.71 10.81 -7.71
N HIS A 496 -0.41 11.21 -6.48
CA HIS A 496 -0.42 10.30 -5.35
C HIS A 496 -1.74 10.39 -4.57
N SER A 497 -2.56 9.34 -4.63
CA SER A 497 -3.92 9.33 -4.02
C SER A 497 -4.00 9.62 -2.52
N ALA A 498 -2.91 9.44 -1.77
CA ALA A 498 -2.86 9.75 -0.33
C ALA A 498 -2.46 11.21 -0.03
N LEU A 499 -2.14 12.02 -1.05
CA LEU A 499 -1.81 13.44 -0.89
C LEU A 499 -3.05 14.32 -1.15
N PRO A 500 -3.05 15.58 -0.68
CA PRO A 500 -4.16 16.50 -0.91
C PRO A 500 -4.51 16.67 -2.38
N LYS A 501 -5.80 16.92 -2.64
CA LYS A 501 -6.30 17.17 -3.99
C LYS A 501 -6.44 18.66 -4.24
N VAL A 502 -5.94 19.11 -5.38
CA VAL A 502 -6.14 20.47 -5.90
C VAL A 502 -6.84 20.35 -7.24
N ASN A 503 -7.98 21.03 -7.40
CA ASN A 503 -8.81 20.97 -8.61
C ASN A 503 -9.22 19.54 -9.02
N GLY A 504 -9.52 18.69 -8.03
CA GLY A 504 -9.96 17.31 -8.25
C GLY A 504 -8.85 16.29 -8.54
N LYS A 505 -7.61 16.73 -8.78
CA LYS A 505 -6.44 15.87 -8.99
C LYS A 505 -5.57 15.81 -7.75
N SER A 506 -4.93 14.66 -7.50
CA SER A 506 -4.05 14.52 -6.34
C SER A 506 -2.70 15.16 -6.66
N MET A 507 -2.10 15.84 -5.69
CA MET A 507 -0.77 16.43 -5.87
C MET A 507 0.30 15.36 -6.10
N THR A 508 1.40 15.76 -6.74
CA THR A 508 2.62 14.95 -6.83
C THR A 508 3.45 15.14 -5.57
N PRO A 509 4.29 14.16 -5.17
CA PRO A 509 5.14 14.28 -4.00
C PRO A 509 6.00 15.56 -4.01
N ALA A 510 6.59 15.91 -5.16
CA ALA A 510 7.42 17.11 -5.30
C ALA A 510 6.60 18.40 -5.12
N ALA A 511 5.41 18.48 -5.73
CA ALA A 511 4.55 19.65 -5.62
C ALA A 511 4.07 19.87 -4.18
N TYR A 512 3.69 18.78 -3.49
CA TYR A 512 3.24 18.86 -2.11
C TYR A 512 4.38 19.23 -1.15
N ARG A 513 5.57 18.61 -1.31
CA ARG A 513 6.76 18.99 -0.54
C ARG A 513 7.09 20.48 -0.69
N LYS A 514 7.10 20.98 -1.93
CA LYS A 514 7.36 22.40 -2.21
C LYS A 514 6.33 23.33 -1.57
N ALA A 515 5.04 22.96 -1.62
CA ALA A 515 3.98 23.75 -0.99
C ALA A 515 4.19 23.86 0.52
N LEU A 516 4.47 22.74 1.19
CA LEU A 516 4.71 22.73 2.64
C LEU A 516 5.94 23.55 3.04
N LEU A 517 7.07 23.41 2.34
CA LEU A 517 8.28 24.20 2.62
C LEU A 517 8.05 25.71 2.41
N THR A 518 7.13 26.08 1.52
CA THR A 518 6.77 27.49 1.28
C THR A 518 5.85 28.04 2.38
N GLU A 519 4.94 27.21 2.91
CA GLU A 519 3.97 27.59 3.94
C GLU A 519 4.54 27.55 5.36
N GLU A 520 5.28 26.49 5.71
CA GLU A 520 5.80 26.23 7.06
C GLU A 520 7.25 26.71 7.25
N GLY A 521 7.94 27.03 6.14
CA GLY A 521 9.36 27.39 6.12
C GLY A 521 10.30 26.17 6.05
N ASP A 522 11.54 26.41 5.63
CA ASP A 522 12.60 25.39 5.59
C ASP A 522 13.45 25.44 6.86
N ASN A 523 13.06 24.63 7.85
CA ASN A 523 13.81 24.43 9.10
C ASN A 523 14.67 23.15 9.05
N ILE A 524 15.00 22.65 7.86
CA ILE A 524 15.79 21.43 7.70
C ILE A 524 17.27 21.75 7.93
N GLU A 525 17.96 20.91 8.70
CA GLU A 525 19.40 20.99 8.89
C GLU A 525 20.13 20.35 7.69
N TYR A 526 21.01 21.10 7.03
CA TYR A 526 21.82 20.64 5.91
C TYR A 526 23.29 20.51 6.33
N LEU A 527 23.93 19.43 5.89
CA LEU A 527 25.36 19.20 6.14
C LEU A 527 26.20 19.72 4.97
N THR A 528 27.36 20.27 5.28
CA THR A 528 28.37 20.57 4.26
C THR A 528 28.95 19.28 3.67
N PRO A 529 29.53 19.30 2.46
CA PRO A 529 30.16 18.12 1.87
C PRO A 529 31.28 17.52 2.74
N GLY A 530 32.00 18.35 3.51
CA GLY A 530 33.03 17.92 4.45
C GLY A 530 32.44 17.16 5.64
N GLU A 531 31.44 17.75 6.29
CA GLU A 531 30.72 17.11 7.41
C GLU A 531 30.05 15.80 6.96
N LEU A 532 29.43 15.79 5.79
CA LEU A 532 28.79 14.59 5.25
C LEU A 532 29.81 13.45 5.05
N ARG A 533 30.98 13.76 4.48
CA ARG A 533 32.06 12.76 4.30
C ARG A 533 32.51 12.21 5.65
N GLU A 534 32.67 13.09 6.64
CA GLU A 534 33.11 12.70 7.97
C GLU A 534 32.10 11.85 8.73
N MET A 535 30.83 12.25 8.70
CA MET A 535 29.74 11.60 9.42
C MET A 535 29.34 10.24 8.83
N PHE A 536 29.57 10.03 7.52
CA PHE A 536 29.26 8.77 6.85
C PHE A 536 30.46 7.82 6.72
N MET A 537 31.66 8.20 7.18
CA MET A 537 32.76 7.23 7.28
C MET A 537 32.37 6.11 8.26
N PRO A 538 32.41 4.83 7.84
CA PRO A 538 32.29 3.71 8.75
C PRO A 538 33.35 3.79 9.85
N GLU A 539 32.96 3.44 11.07
CA GLU A 539 33.87 3.44 12.21
C GLU A 539 33.88 2.09 12.91
N GLU A 540 35.09 1.59 13.20
CA GLU A 540 35.29 0.39 13.99
C GLU A 540 36.09 0.68 15.25
N LYS A 541 35.75 0.00 16.36
CA LYS A 541 36.54 0.04 17.59
C LYS A 541 37.74 -0.90 17.44
N ARG A 542 38.95 -0.35 17.49
CA ARG A 542 40.21 -1.10 17.42
C ARG A 542 41.13 -0.71 18.56
N VAL A 543 42.09 -1.58 18.87
CA VAL A 543 43.08 -1.31 19.92
C VAL A 543 44.34 -0.77 19.25
N ALA A 544 44.78 0.42 19.65
CA ALA A 544 46.07 0.95 19.23
C ALA A 544 47.20 0.19 19.92
N GLN A 545 48.23 -0.22 19.18
CA GLN A 545 49.38 -0.92 19.74
C GLN A 545 50.68 -0.41 19.11
N ARG A 546 51.53 0.22 19.91
CA ARG A 546 52.89 0.65 19.56
C ARG A 546 52.95 1.47 18.27
N GLY A 547 51.99 2.39 18.08
CA GLY A 547 51.89 3.22 16.87
C GLY A 547 51.12 2.57 15.71
N TRP A 548 50.63 1.35 15.87
CA TRP A 548 49.90 0.60 14.86
C TRP A 548 48.45 0.37 15.23
N VAL A 549 47.60 0.31 14.21
CA VAL A 549 46.20 -0.11 14.30
C VAL A 549 45.90 -1.06 13.15
N GLU A 550 45.26 -2.18 13.46
CA GLU A 550 44.79 -3.15 12.49
C GLU A 550 43.32 -2.87 12.15
N LEU A 551 43.03 -2.82 10.84
CA LEU A 551 41.68 -2.66 10.33
C LEU A 551 41.50 -3.59 9.13
N LEU A 552 40.49 -4.46 9.17
CA LEU A 552 40.28 -5.55 8.22
C LEU A 552 41.53 -6.46 8.13
N ASN A 553 42.24 -6.45 6.99
CA ASN A 553 43.49 -7.20 6.77
C ASN A 553 44.69 -6.26 6.60
N ASN A 554 44.53 -4.96 6.89
CA ASN A 554 45.53 -3.93 6.65
C ASN A 554 46.08 -3.40 7.99
N GLN A 555 47.35 -3.00 7.99
CA GLN A 555 48.01 -2.33 9.11
C GLN A 555 48.26 -0.86 8.80
N TYR A 556 47.85 0.01 9.72
CA TYR A 556 47.98 1.46 9.62
C TYR A 556 48.89 1.98 10.71
N PHE A 557 49.79 2.91 10.36
CA PHE A 557 50.76 3.50 11.28
C PHE A 557 50.61 5.01 11.39
N ALA A 558 50.69 5.49 12.63
CA ALA A 558 50.89 6.90 12.97
C ALA A 558 51.79 6.96 14.22
N ARG A 559 52.63 8.00 14.33
CA ARG A 559 53.54 8.11 15.49
C ARG A 559 52.78 8.51 16.74
N GLU A 560 51.73 9.30 16.55
CA GLU A 560 50.80 9.85 17.54
C GLU A 560 49.98 8.75 18.25
N LEU A 561 49.77 7.61 17.59
CA LEU A 561 49.10 6.43 18.18
C LEU A 561 49.84 5.86 19.41
N ILE A 562 51.09 6.26 19.66
CA ILE A 562 51.82 5.88 20.87
C ILE A 562 51.21 6.48 22.15
N GLU A 563 50.55 7.64 22.06
CA GLU A 563 49.93 8.32 23.20
C GLU A 563 48.73 7.54 23.77
N VAL A 564 48.12 6.71 22.93
CA VAL A 564 46.96 5.87 23.24
C VAL A 564 47.31 4.37 23.20
N ASP A 565 48.57 4.01 23.49
CA ASP A 565 49.02 2.61 23.46
C ASP A 565 48.14 1.70 24.33
N ARG A 566 47.68 0.58 23.74
CA ARG A 566 46.75 -0.41 24.31
C ARG A 566 45.38 0.12 24.68
N GLN A 567 45.04 1.35 24.29
CA GLN A 567 43.70 1.90 24.45
C GLN A 567 42.82 1.58 23.24
N THR A 568 41.50 1.57 23.47
CA THR A 568 40.53 1.41 22.38
C THR A 568 40.32 2.76 21.72
N VAL A 569 40.49 2.81 20.41
CA VAL A 569 40.28 3.97 19.56
C VAL A 569 39.21 3.68 18.52
N ARG A 570 38.62 4.72 17.96
CA ARG A 570 37.68 4.65 16.83
C ARG A 570 38.45 4.86 15.54
N VAL A 571 38.35 3.94 14.61
CA VAL A 571 39.03 4.00 13.32
C VAL A 571 37.99 4.27 12.25
N ALA A 572 38.00 5.48 11.72
CA ALA A 572 37.17 5.88 10.59
C ALA A 572 37.95 5.66 9.29
N TYR A 573 37.31 5.04 8.30
CA TYR A 573 37.97 4.69 7.04
C TYR A 573 37.07 4.93 5.84
N ASP A 574 37.69 5.21 4.69
CA ASP A 574 36.99 5.36 3.42
C ASP A 574 37.09 4.04 2.64
N ILE A 575 35.95 3.46 2.27
CA ILE A 575 35.90 2.18 1.52
C ILE A 575 36.55 2.35 0.13
N HIS A 576 36.55 3.56 -0.42
CA HIS A 576 37.14 3.86 -1.73
C HIS A 576 38.61 4.28 -1.67
N ASN A 577 39.12 4.63 -0.48
CA ASN A 577 40.51 5.03 -0.28
C ASN A 577 41.13 4.30 0.93
N PRO A 578 41.79 3.15 0.72
CA PRO A 578 42.38 2.37 1.80
C PRO A 578 43.74 2.88 2.26
N ASN A 579 44.28 3.96 1.67
CA ASN A 579 45.66 4.40 1.92
C ASN A 579 45.82 5.08 3.29
N GLU A 580 44.74 5.65 3.83
CA GLU A 580 44.76 6.39 5.09
C GLU A 580 43.48 6.12 5.88
N VAL A 581 43.58 6.17 7.21
CA VAL A 581 42.45 6.07 8.13
C VAL A 581 42.54 7.17 9.17
N ILE A 582 41.39 7.66 9.63
CA ILE A 582 41.30 8.68 10.66
C ILE A 582 41.10 7.99 12.00
N ILE A 583 41.98 8.27 12.96
CA ILE A 583 41.89 7.76 14.33
C ILE A 583 41.25 8.82 15.21
N ARG A 584 40.24 8.41 15.98
CA ARG A 584 39.58 9.23 17.01
C ARG A 584 39.64 8.55 18.37
N GLN A 585 39.63 9.35 19.42
CA GLN A 585 39.40 8.88 20.79
C GLN A 585 37.94 8.42 20.96
N MET A 586 37.64 7.74 22.08
CA MET A 586 36.30 7.20 22.33
C MET A 586 35.21 8.26 22.47
N ASP A 587 35.58 9.46 22.92
CA ASP A 587 34.73 10.66 22.99
C ASP A 587 34.47 11.30 21.60
N GLY A 588 35.16 10.83 20.55
CA GLY A 588 35.05 11.35 19.19
C GLY A 588 36.10 12.41 18.83
N ALA A 589 37.00 12.80 19.74
CA ALA A 589 38.06 13.76 19.43
C ALA A 589 39.04 13.19 18.39
N TYR A 590 39.38 14.00 17.38
CA TYR A 590 40.41 13.64 16.40
C TYR A 590 41.77 13.47 17.08
N LEU A 591 42.43 12.34 16.82
CA LEU A 591 43.77 12.06 17.34
C LEU A 591 44.82 12.23 16.23
N CYS A 592 44.73 11.45 15.16
CA CYS A 592 45.70 11.47 14.06
C CYS A 592 45.17 10.76 12.81
N THR A 593 45.85 10.96 11.68
CA THR A 593 45.63 10.18 10.45
C THR A 593 46.72 9.12 10.34
N ALA A 594 46.34 7.84 10.24
CA ALA A 594 47.27 6.72 10.13
C ALA A 594 47.37 6.21 8.69
N LEU A 595 48.59 5.97 8.22
CA LEU A 595 48.89 5.60 6.84
C LEU A 595 49.05 4.09 6.70
N TRP A 596 48.51 3.54 5.63
CA TRP A 596 48.67 2.12 5.30
C TRP A 596 50.14 1.78 5.11
N ASN A 597 50.64 0.79 5.87
CA ASN A 597 52.05 0.40 5.85
C ASN A 597 53.02 1.58 6.06
N GLY A 598 52.60 2.65 6.75
CA GLY A 598 53.35 3.91 6.83
C GLY A 598 54.73 3.81 7.48
N ASN A 599 55.00 2.72 8.20
CA ASN A 599 56.31 2.43 8.81
C ASN A 599 56.83 1.03 8.42
N THR A 600 56.36 0.52 7.28
CA THR A 600 56.84 -0.75 6.71
C THR A 600 58.02 -0.47 5.79
N ALA A 601 59.23 -0.69 6.27
CA ALA A 601 60.44 -0.63 5.43
C ALA A 601 60.71 -2.00 4.78
N SER A 602 61.18 -1.99 3.53
CA SER A 602 61.71 -3.20 2.91
C SER A 602 62.90 -3.70 3.72
N PRO A 603 63.01 -5.01 4.04
CA PRO A 603 64.06 -5.55 4.92
C PRO A 603 65.48 -5.30 4.40
N VAL A 604 65.61 -4.98 3.11
CA VAL A 604 66.84 -4.51 2.48
C VAL A 604 66.49 -3.28 1.63
N PRO A 605 67.28 -2.19 1.67
CA PRO A 605 67.06 -1.03 0.80
C PRO A 605 66.95 -1.45 -0.66
N VAL A 606 66.00 -0.89 -1.41
CA VAL A 606 65.74 -1.25 -2.82
C VAL A 606 67.02 -1.13 -3.67
N SER A 607 67.85 -0.12 -3.38
CA SER A 607 69.17 0.07 -3.99
C SER A 607 70.16 -1.06 -3.75
N ARG A 608 70.09 -1.75 -2.61
CA ARG A 608 70.92 -2.94 -2.31
C ARG A 608 70.39 -4.18 -3.01
N VAL A 609 69.09 -4.33 -3.14
CA VAL A 609 68.46 -5.45 -3.86
C VAL A 609 68.73 -5.35 -5.36
N GLU A 610 68.61 -4.15 -5.94
CA GLU A 610 68.95 -3.88 -7.35
C GLU A 610 70.44 -4.12 -7.62
N LYS A 611 71.34 -3.61 -6.77
CA LYS A 611 72.78 -3.90 -6.86
C LYS A 611 73.08 -5.40 -6.75
N ALA A 612 72.38 -6.13 -5.89
CA ALA A 612 72.56 -7.58 -5.75
C ALA A 612 72.04 -8.36 -6.96
N LEU A 613 70.92 -7.94 -7.55
CA LEU A 613 70.35 -8.49 -8.79
C LEU A 613 71.27 -8.22 -9.99
N GLU A 614 71.78 -6.99 -10.13
CA GLU A 614 72.77 -6.64 -11.16
C GLU A 614 74.06 -7.45 -11.00
N ALA A 615 74.59 -7.57 -9.78
CA ALA A 615 75.78 -8.38 -9.51
C ALA A 615 75.53 -9.87 -9.79
N ARG A 616 74.30 -10.37 -9.62
CA ARG A 616 73.92 -11.75 -9.97
C ARG A 616 73.74 -11.93 -11.48
N ALA A 617 73.23 -10.93 -12.19
CA ALA A 617 73.15 -10.93 -13.65
C ALA A 617 74.56 -10.90 -14.26
N LYS A 618 75.45 -10.00 -13.81
CA LYS A 618 76.86 -9.94 -14.22
C LYS A 618 77.62 -11.25 -13.97
N ARG A 619 77.40 -11.89 -12.82
CA ARG A 619 78.00 -13.21 -12.53
C ARG A 619 77.48 -14.32 -13.46
N ARG A 620 76.19 -14.32 -13.79
CA ARG A 620 75.63 -15.28 -14.76
C ARG A 620 76.16 -15.05 -16.18
N ILE A 621 76.29 -13.80 -16.60
CA ILE A 621 76.90 -13.43 -17.89
C ILE A 621 78.36 -13.88 -17.93
N LYS A 622 79.16 -13.57 -16.91
CA LYS A 622 80.57 -13.98 -16.83
C LYS A 622 80.75 -15.51 -16.83
N LEU A 623 79.89 -16.26 -16.15
CA LEU A 623 79.90 -17.73 -16.20
C LEU A 623 79.52 -18.28 -17.58
N ALA A 624 78.57 -17.63 -18.28
CA ALA A 624 78.22 -18.01 -19.64
C ALA A 624 79.34 -17.66 -20.63
N GLU A 625 79.98 -16.51 -20.47
CA GLU A 625 81.17 -16.09 -21.25
C GLU A 625 82.34 -17.06 -21.04
N ASN A 626 82.63 -17.44 -19.80
CA ASN A 626 83.65 -18.44 -19.50
C ASN A 626 83.32 -19.79 -20.16
N LYS A 627 82.07 -20.26 -20.09
CA LYS A 627 81.65 -21.49 -20.78
C LYS A 627 81.75 -21.39 -22.31
N ILE A 628 81.45 -20.22 -22.88
CA ILE A 628 81.63 -19.95 -24.30
C ILE A 628 83.12 -19.96 -24.67
N GLN A 629 83.97 -19.43 -23.79
CA GLN A 629 85.41 -19.39 -23.99
C GLN A 629 86.03 -20.78 -23.86
N ASP A 630 85.66 -21.56 -22.85
CA ASP A 630 86.07 -22.96 -22.68
C ASP A 630 85.67 -23.79 -23.92
N ALA A 631 84.44 -23.61 -24.43
CA ALA A 631 83.99 -24.28 -25.66
C ALA A 631 84.77 -23.83 -26.91
N LYS A 632 85.24 -22.58 -26.97
CA LYS A 632 86.11 -22.09 -28.05
C LYS A 632 87.53 -22.62 -27.94
N ASP A 633 88.04 -22.79 -26.71
CA ASP A 633 89.35 -23.36 -26.44
C ASP A 633 89.37 -24.89 -26.72
N GLU A 634 88.26 -25.59 -26.49
CA GLU A 634 88.07 -27.00 -26.90
C GLU A 634 88.04 -27.19 -28.43
N LEU A 635 87.60 -26.18 -29.18
CA LEU A 635 87.62 -26.15 -30.65
C LEU A 635 89.02 -25.86 -31.24
N ARG A 636 90.00 -25.55 -30.40
CA ARG A 636 91.37 -25.27 -30.82
C ARG A 636 92.11 -26.59 -31.04
N THR A 637 92.41 -26.92 -32.30
CA THR A 637 93.14 -28.14 -32.67
C THR A 637 94.51 -28.19 -32.00
N VAL A 638 94.84 -29.35 -31.42
CA VAL A 638 96.12 -29.69 -30.77
C VAL A 638 97.30 -29.21 -31.60
N ILE A 639 98.16 -28.39 -30.98
CA ILE A 639 99.46 -28.00 -31.53
C ILE A 639 100.50 -28.98 -30.97
N ASP A 640 101.16 -29.70 -31.89
CA ASP A 640 102.38 -30.46 -31.64
C ASP A 640 103.46 -29.56 -31.02
N ALA A 641 104.13 -30.04 -29.98
CA ALA A 641 105.41 -29.48 -29.51
C ALA A 641 106.58 -30.19 -30.25
N PRO A 642 107.82 -29.63 -30.34
CA PRO A 642 108.38 -28.52 -29.54
C PRO A 642 109.36 -27.54 -30.29
N ARG A 643 109.86 -26.54 -29.51
CA ARG A 643 111.01 -25.61 -29.72
C ARG A 643 110.63 -24.29 -30.43
N GLU A 644 110.96 -23.10 -29.90
CA GLU A 644 112.26 -22.64 -29.39
C GLU A 644 112.19 -22.00 -28.00
N ASN A 645 113.27 -22.16 -27.22
CA ASN A 645 113.45 -21.47 -25.95
C ASN A 645 113.73 -19.99 -26.20
N ASP A 646 112.76 -19.13 -25.90
CA ASP A 646 112.98 -17.68 -25.83
C ASP A 646 113.63 -17.31 -24.49
N TYR A 647 114.91 -16.95 -24.54
CA TYR A 647 115.70 -16.49 -23.38
C TYR A 647 115.55 -14.97 -23.12
N SER A 648 114.56 -14.30 -23.72
CA SER A 648 114.30 -12.86 -23.53
C SER A 648 113.98 -12.45 -22.08
N LEU A 649 113.65 -13.41 -21.20
CA LEU A 649 113.36 -13.18 -19.77
C LEU A 649 114.61 -13.12 -18.86
N LEU A 650 115.82 -13.34 -19.40
CA LEU A 650 117.09 -13.22 -18.65
C LEU A 650 117.81 -11.87 -18.86
N VAL A 651 117.20 -10.93 -19.59
CA VAL A 651 117.73 -9.57 -19.74
C VAL A 651 117.20 -8.72 -18.57
N PRO A 652 118.05 -8.06 -17.77
CA PRO A 652 117.58 -7.10 -16.79
C PRO A 652 116.87 -5.98 -17.53
N LYS A 653 115.58 -5.75 -17.20
CA LYS A 653 114.87 -4.56 -17.64
C LYS A 653 115.65 -3.35 -17.14
N ALA A 654 116.29 -2.62 -18.06
CA ALA A 654 116.73 -1.26 -17.79
C ALA A 654 115.49 -0.46 -17.35
N ALA A 655 115.61 0.19 -16.20
CA ALA A 655 114.59 1.14 -15.73
C ALA A 655 114.36 2.18 -16.83
N GLU A 656 113.10 2.34 -17.24
CA GLU A 656 112.71 3.48 -18.05
C GLU A 656 113.08 4.75 -17.27
N PRO A 657 113.73 5.75 -17.87
CA PRO A 657 114.00 7.00 -17.18
C PRO A 657 112.65 7.63 -16.80
N GLU A 658 112.40 7.78 -15.50
CA GLU A 658 111.32 8.62 -15.00
C GLU A 658 111.48 10.00 -15.62
N LYS A 659 110.47 10.43 -16.38
CA LYS A 659 110.39 11.81 -16.86
C LYS A 659 110.26 12.69 -15.62
N GLU A 660 111.31 13.43 -15.26
CA GLU A 660 111.24 14.47 -14.25
C GLU A 660 110.09 15.42 -14.61
N LYS A 661 109.09 15.47 -13.73
CA LYS A 661 107.99 16.40 -13.82
C LYS A 661 108.54 17.78 -13.46
N VAL A 662 108.77 18.63 -14.46
CA VAL A 662 109.23 20.01 -14.25
C VAL A 662 108.07 20.81 -13.67
N TYR A 663 108.22 21.27 -12.43
CA TYR A 663 107.26 22.17 -11.78
C TYR A 663 107.58 23.61 -12.18
N LEU A 664 106.59 24.35 -12.72
CA LEU A 664 106.77 25.75 -13.09
C LEU A 664 106.56 26.69 -11.89
N PHE A 665 105.88 26.22 -10.83
CA PHE A 665 105.64 26.97 -9.60
C PHE A 665 105.87 26.09 -8.37
N GLU A 666 106.42 26.69 -7.31
CA GLU A 666 106.74 26.02 -6.03
C GLU A 666 105.48 25.45 -5.35
N SER A 667 104.31 26.05 -5.59
CA SER A 667 103.02 25.58 -5.09
C SER A 667 102.55 24.26 -5.70
N GLU A 668 102.95 23.94 -6.94
CA GLU A 668 102.61 22.66 -7.60
C GLU A 668 103.39 21.49 -7.00
N TYR A 669 104.64 21.76 -6.61
CA TYR A 669 105.52 20.79 -5.94
C TYR A 669 104.98 20.44 -4.54
N GLU A 670 104.57 21.45 -3.76
CA GLU A 670 104.01 21.22 -2.42
C GLU A 670 102.68 20.46 -2.44
N HIS A 671 101.86 20.66 -3.48
CA HIS A 671 100.59 19.97 -3.64
C HIS A 671 100.77 18.48 -3.94
N ASP A 672 101.70 18.12 -4.83
CA ASP A 672 102.00 16.72 -5.16
C ASP A 672 102.63 15.98 -3.99
N ILE A 673 103.49 16.62 -3.19
CA ILE A 673 104.05 16.01 -1.96
C ILE A 673 102.97 15.74 -0.90
N LYS A 674 102.00 16.65 -0.73
CA LYS A 674 100.89 16.43 0.22
C LYS A 674 99.97 15.28 -0.19
N GLN A 675 99.81 15.02 -1.49
CA GLN A 675 99.01 13.89 -1.97
C GLN A 675 99.70 12.54 -1.74
N VAL A 676 101.03 12.48 -1.91
CA VAL A 676 101.79 11.23 -1.73
C VAL A 676 101.99 10.88 -0.25
N GLY A 677 102.04 11.88 0.64
CA GLY A 677 102.22 11.67 2.08
C GLY A 677 101.04 11.04 2.83
N ASN A 678 99.85 10.94 2.23
CA ASN A 678 98.62 10.52 2.93
C ASN A 678 98.17 9.07 2.65
N ASN A 679 98.98 8.26 1.96
CA ASN A 679 98.73 6.82 1.72
C ASN A 679 100.01 5.97 1.88
N ARG A 680 100.63 6.02 3.06
CA ARG A 680 101.43 4.93 3.61
C ARG A 680 100.83 4.47 4.93
#